data_AF-A0A0P7B4G8-F1
#
_entry.id   AF-A0A0P7B4G8-F1
#
_cell.length_a   1.000
_cell.length_b   1.000
_cell.length_c   1.000
_cell.angle_alpha   90.00
_cell.angle_beta   90.00
_cell.angle_gamma   90.00
#
_symmetry.space_group_name_H-M   'P 1'
#
loop_
_entity.id
_entity.type
_entity.pdbx_description
1 polymer ?
#
loop_
_entity_poly.entity_id
_entity_poly.type
_entity_poly.pdbx_seq_one_letter_code
_entity_poly.pdbx_strand_id
1 'polypeptide(L)'
;IQCHVSPPPPPALRDYIVRSEVATLMFLGNTGVPDPEVYDFALDHPGNPVGVGFILMEKLPGKSLRWSVATQQQRKKVMDQLADTFVELHKYPFDLLGSLDSPGGTRVGAFARESLVDFVQSEMRTTGPFSSLTEYHTSPIRLVLDLIVRDEMYSQQAVEAYLIHRYLLGLIPHVLPSVPDDGKFYLKHADDKEDHILVDDQFNVTGIIDWEWAHTASPANAFNSPTAFLPVGDFYNSKNSLGDDEVVFARLLEEKGHGDLAHFVWNGRLQHRFAFCCGYDLADWDGFLGLFRGLRDAVGVNEGLDWDEWKAAALRRYEDDPGLKQLSRLFVSFVNHRLPHTTQHHSTSLNITMAPVPTTWSLRPGPRPTRWQKTRREPAARVARWLHALKPGLPPLQPTDDSKPIVVVCISDTHQNQPQIPDGDLLLHAGDLSNEGSFEELQAQLNWLSSLPHKHKVVIAGNHDRLLDPEFVARFPDRICETKGKSRADLVWHDIIYLNGSSVTVEFNNQRKLKIFGSPWTPQFGTFAFQYPPIRDVWTGMIPDRTDIVLTHGPPKGYLDLGGKGCPGLMREVARARPRVMVFGHLHDGRGRVEVGYRRFDRGYQKIMAGRGGVREVVGMGFGLLGAWGGKLKYSTWGRGDGRGRTRTTMINAAVGEADTQGNQSVTVFEM
;
A
#
# COMPACT_ATOMS: atom_id res chain seq x y z
N ILE A 1 -8.97 -0.24 -24.63
CA ILE A 1 -7.79 0.47 -24.07
C ILE A 1 -8.31 1.75 -23.46
N GLN A 2 -8.47 1.78 -22.14
CA GLN A 2 -8.74 2.99 -21.36
C GLN A 2 -8.19 2.67 -19.96
N CYS A 3 -6.88 2.91 -19.80
CA CYS A 3 -6.22 2.82 -18.51
C CYS A 3 -6.60 4.08 -17.74
N HIS A 4 -7.35 3.94 -16.65
CA HIS A 4 -7.46 4.99 -15.64
C HIS A 4 -6.14 5.04 -14.86
N VAL A 5 -5.11 5.60 -15.50
CA VAL A 5 -4.10 6.39 -14.78
C VAL A 5 -4.86 7.62 -14.27
N SER A 6 -4.54 8.13 -13.08
CA SER A 6 -4.90 9.54 -12.82
C SER A 6 -4.35 10.33 -14.01
N PRO A 7 -5.20 11.04 -14.77
CA PRO A 7 -4.71 11.77 -15.93
C PRO A 7 -3.56 12.67 -15.47
N PRO A 8 -2.52 12.88 -16.29
CA PRO A 8 -1.48 13.85 -15.96
C PRO A 8 -2.18 15.17 -15.61
N PRO A 9 -1.67 15.93 -14.62
CA PRO A 9 -2.30 17.16 -14.20
C PRO A 9 -2.53 18.06 -15.42
N PRO A 10 -3.58 18.90 -15.41
CA PRO A 10 -3.87 19.77 -16.55
C PRO A 10 -2.62 20.57 -16.96
N PRO A 11 -2.41 20.84 -18.27
CA PRO A 11 -1.17 21.46 -18.77
C PRO A 11 -0.73 22.71 -17.99
N ALA A 12 -1.68 23.58 -17.63
CA ALA A 12 -1.41 24.78 -16.85
C ALA A 12 -0.76 24.50 -15.48
N LEU A 13 -1.14 23.41 -14.82
CA LEU A 13 -0.54 23.00 -13.55
C LEU A 13 0.84 22.36 -13.75
N ARG A 14 1.01 21.53 -14.78
CA ARG A 14 2.34 20.98 -15.12
C ARG A 14 3.35 22.08 -15.39
N ASP A 15 2.98 23.07 -16.20
CA ASP A 15 3.83 24.22 -16.51
C ASP A 15 4.18 25.03 -15.25
N TYR A 16 3.24 25.14 -14.31
CA TYR A 16 3.48 25.82 -13.05
C TYR A 16 4.44 25.05 -12.14
N ILE A 17 4.29 23.73 -12.05
CA ILE A 17 5.19 22.85 -11.30
C ILE A 17 6.61 22.90 -11.88
N VAL A 18 6.77 22.72 -13.19
CA VAL A 18 8.09 22.78 -13.86
C VAL A 18 8.74 24.15 -13.66
N ARG A 19 7.99 25.24 -13.84
CA ARG A 19 8.51 26.60 -13.58
C ARG A 19 8.97 26.76 -12.13
N SER A 20 8.23 26.18 -11.19
CA SER A 20 8.54 26.27 -9.78
C SER A 20 9.79 25.48 -9.39
N GLU A 21 9.97 24.30 -9.95
CA GLU A 21 11.16 23.49 -9.78
C GLU A 21 12.40 24.20 -10.34
N VAL A 22 12.32 24.77 -11.56
CA VAL A 22 13.41 25.58 -12.14
C VAL A 22 13.73 26.78 -11.26
N ALA A 23 12.72 27.49 -10.75
CA ALA A 23 12.94 28.61 -9.84
C ALA A 23 13.64 28.18 -8.55
N THR A 24 13.32 27.00 -8.04
CA THR A 24 13.95 26.42 -6.85
C THR A 24 15.41 26.05 -7.11
N LEU A 25 15.71 25.31 -8.19
CA LEU A 25 17.07 24.93 -8.55
C LEU A 25 17.95 26.17 -8.82
N MET A 26 17.44 27.16 -9.55
CA MET A 26 18.18 28.41 -9.77
C MET A 26 18.42 29.19 -8.46
N PHE A 27 17.52 29.10 -7.48
CA PHE A 27 17.75 29.68 -6.16
C PHE A 27 18.84 28.91 -5.41
N LEU A 28 18.77 27.56 -5.40
CA LEU A 28 19.73 26.70 -4.71
C LEU A 28 21.15 26.81 -5.26
N GLY A 29 21.31 27.02 -6.57
CA GLY A 29 22.62 27.29 -7.18
C GLY A 29 23.31 28.57 -6.69
N ASN A 30 22.61 29.43 -5.92
CA ASN A 30 23.19 30.57 -5.20
C ASN A 30 23.48 30.29 -3.70
N THR A 31 23.35 29.03 -3.28
CA THR A 31 23.55 28.56 -1.91
C THR A 31 24.68 27.53 -1.83
N GLY A 32 24.99 27.04 -0.63
CA GLY A 32 25.91 25.92 -0.43
C GLY A 32 25.27 24.52 -0.50
N VAL A 33 23.99 24.42 -0.86
CA VAL A 33 23.30 23.11 -1.00
C VAL A 33 23.84 22.39 -2.24
N PRO A 34 24.13 21.08 -2.18
CA PRO A 34 24.57 20.33 -3.35
C PRO A 34 23.36 20.01 -4.24
N ASP A 35 23.05 20.86 -5.21
CA ASP A 35 21.97 20.69 -6.18
C ASP A 35 22.49 20.73 -7.65
N PRO A 36 21.72 20.24 -8.64
CA PRO A 36 22.17 20.25 -10.02
C PRO A 36 22.02 21.64 -10.67
N GLU A 37 23.06 22.13 -11.35
CA GLU A 37 22.99 23.37 -12.12
C GLU A 37 21.99 23.26 -13.28
N VAL A 38 21.09 24.24 -13.43
CA VAL A 38 20.15 24.32 -14.56
C VAL A 38 20.83 24.98 -15.77
N TYR A 39 20.89 24.28 -16.90
CA TYR A 39 21.45 24.79 -18.15
C TYR A 39 20.40 25.44 -19.07
N ASP A 40 19.22 24.83 -19.18
CA ASP A 40 18.12 25.34 -20.01
C ASP A 40 16.79 24.72 -19.56
N PHE A 41 15.66 25.32 -19.93
CA PHE A 41 14.34 24.75 -19.71
C PHE A 41 13.33 25.32 -20.70
N ALA A 42 12.27 24.56 -20.99
CA ALA A 42 11.13 25.07 -21.73
C ALA A 42 9.82 24.50 -21.15
N LEU A 43 8.76 25.29 -21.22
CA LEU A 43 7.42 24.86 -20.82
C LEU A 43 6.67 24.21 -22.00
N ASP A 44 5.52 23.59 -21.72
CA ASP A 44 4.70 22.92 -22.74
C ASP A 44 3.88 23.94 -23.56
N HIS A 45 4.55 24.65 -24.47
CA HIS A 45 3.92 25.64 -25.36
C HIS A 45 4.26 25.41 -26.85
N PRO A 46 3.43 25.86 -27.81
CA PRO A 46 3.63 25.59 -29.24
C PRO A 46 4.99 26.04 -29.82
N GLY A 47 5.61 27.07 -29.22
CA GLY A 47 6.96 27.53 -29.59
C GLY A 47 8.12 26.69 -29.07
N ASN A 48 7.87 25.64 -28.27
CA ASN A 48 8.91 24.76 -27.74
C ASN A 48 9.29 23.73 -28.82
N PRO A 49 10.53 23.73 -29.32
CA PRO A 49 10.94 22.87 -30.44
C PRO A 49 10.95 21.37 -30.10
N VAL A 50 10.97 21.02 -28.81
CA VAL A 50 10.95 19.62 -28.33
C VAL A 50 9.51 19.07 -28.30
N GLY A 51 8.50 19.96 -28.25
CA GLY A 51 7.09 19.60 -28.23
C GLY A 51 6.55 19.11 -26.88
N VAL A 52 7.39 19.10 -25.83
CA VAL A 52 7.02 18.82 -24.43
C VAL A 52 7.88 19.67 -23.50
N GLY A 53 7.35 20.04 -22.32
CA GLY A 53 8.13 20.74 -21.30
C GLY A 53 9.33 19.91 -20.80
N PHE A 54 10.44 20.57 -20.52
CA PHE A 54 11.69 19.94 -20.05
C PHE A 54 12.51 20.87 -19.16
N ILE A 55 13.39 20.28 -18.37
CA ILE A 55 14.50 20.94 -17.68
C ILE A 55 15.78 20.20 -18.08
N LEU A 56 16.78 20.94 -18.55
CA LEU A 56 18.12 20.46 -18.84
C LEU A 56 19.05 20.93 -17.72
N MET A 57 19.67 19.99 -17.01
CA MET A 57 20.44 20.26 -15.80
C MET A 57 21.70 19.38 -15.71
N GLU A 58 22.59 19.71 -14.79
CA GLU A 58 23.80 18.97 -14.46
C GLU A 58 23.49 17.54 -14.04
N LYS A 59 24.30 16.60 -14.54
CA LYS A 59 24.28 15.22 -14.08
C LYS A 59 25.25 15.05 -12.91
N LEU A 60 24.73 15.07 -11.70
CA LEU A 60 25.50 14.85 -10.48
C LEU A 60 26.07 13.41 -10.40
N PRO A 61 27.27 13.23 -9.81
CA PRO A 61 27.82 11.90 -9.53
C PRO A 61 27.13 11.26 -8.32
N GLY A 62 27.31 9.95 -8.14
CA GLY A 62 26.78 9.19 -6.99
C GLY A 62 25.61 8.26 -7.33
N LYS A 63 25.05 7.65 -6.29
CA LYS A 63 23.89 6.73 -6.35
C LYS A 63 22.87 7.15 -5.30
N SER A 64 21.58 6.90 -5.56
CA SER A 64 20.53 7.14 -4.56
C SER A 64 20.82 6.38 -3.26
N LEU A 65 20.70 7.10 -2.15
CA LEU A 65 20.88 6.57 -0.82
C LEU A 65 19.81 5.53 -0.51
N ARG A 66 20.24 4.37 -0.01
CA ARG A 66 19.34 3.34 0.51
C ARG A 66 19.48 3.27 2.02
N TRP A 67 18.58 3.95 2.74
CA TRP A 67 18.68 4.12 4.20
C TRP A 67 18.67 2.78 4.95
N SER A 68 17.80 1.86 4.53
CA SER A 68 17.56 0.57 5.19
C SER A 68 18.77 -0.38 5.19
N VAL A 69 19.67 -0.25 4.22
CA VAL A 69 20.88 -1.08 4.11
C VAL A 69 22.14 -0.38 4.61
N ALA A 70 22.07 0.92 4.91
CA ALA A 70 23.19 1.70 5.40
C ALA A 70 23.48 1.40 6.88
N THR A 71 24.74 1.19 7.21
CA THR A 71 25.19 1.01 8.60
C THR A 71 24.92 2.26 9.44
N GLN A 72 24.86 2.13 10.76
CA GLN A 72 24.68 3.29 11.65
C GLN A 72 25.74 4.38 11.45
N GLN A 73 27.00 4.00 11.19
CA GLN A 73 28.07 4.96 10.93
C GLN A 73 27.87 5.72 9.61
N GLN A 74 27.47 5.01 8.56
CA GLN A 74 27.14 5.62 7.26
C GLN A 74 25.94 6.57 7.38
N ARG A 75 24.86 6.13 8.05
CA ARG A 75 23.69 6.98 8.32
C ARG A 75 24.07 8.22 9.11
N LYS A 76 24.86 8.08 10.19
CA LYS A 76 25.37 9.23 10.96
C LYS A 76 26.15 10.20 10.08
N LYS A 77 27.02 9.70 9.20
CA LYS A 77 27.79 10.54 8.27
C LYS A 77 26.90 11.30 7.29
N VAL A 78 25.86 10.67 6.74
CA VAL A 78 24.89 11.36 5.88
C VAL A 78 24.09 12.38 6.68
N MET A 79 23.60 12.03 7.86
CA MET A 79 22.88 12.95 8.76
C MET A 79 23.70 14.20 9.10
N ASP A 80 25.01 14.05 9.30
CA ASP A 80 25.91 15.17 9.58
C ASP A 80 25.97 16.17 8.41
N GLN A 81 26.06 15.68 7.18
CA GLN A 81 26.07 16.51 5.95
C GLN A 81 24.67 17.11 5.67
N LEU A 82 23.61 16.39 6.02
CA LEU A 82 22.24 16.90 5.91
C LEU A 82 21.98 18.02 6.94
N ALA A 83 22.60 17.94 8.11
CA ALA A 83 22.56 19.01 9.09
C ALA A 83 23.27 20.27 8.57
N ASP A 84 24.38 20.13 7.84
CA ASP A 84 25.01 21.27 7.14
C ASP A 84 24.07 21.90 6.10
N THR A 85 23.28 21.07 5.39
CA THR A 85 22.26 21.55 4.45
C THR A 85 21.16 22.34 5.16
N PHE A 86 20.68 21.87 6.32
CA PHE A 86 19.69 22.60 7.13
C PHE A 86 20.24 23.95 7.59
N VAL A 87 21.48 23.98 8.07
CA VAL A 87 22.17 25.20 8.48
C VAL A 87 22.34 26.18 7.32
N GLU A 88 22.64 25.68 6.12
CA GLU A 88 22.73 26.51 4.92
C GLU A 88 21.39 27.11 4.52
N LEU A 89 20.33 26.29 4.43
CA LEU A 89 18.99 26.76 4.07
C LEU A 89 18.41 27.76 5.08
N HIS A 90 18.76 27.65 6.36
CA HIS A 90 18.37 28.60 7.40
C HIS A 90 18.90 30.02 7.19
N LYS A 91 19.91 30.23 6.34
CA LYS A 91 20.43 31.58 6.02
C LYS A 91 19.50 32.39 5.12
N TYR A 92 18.51 31.77 4.48
CA TYR A 92 17.71 32.37 3.41
C TYR A 92 16.20 32.37 3.76
N PRO A 93 15.74 33.31 4.61
CA PRO A 93 14.34 33.43 4.96
C PRO A 93 13.49 34.08 3.87
N PHE A 94 12.21 33.72 3.82
CA PHE A 94 11.16 34.24 2.95
C PHE A 94 10.01 34.84 3.77
N ASP A 95 9.24 35.75 3.17
CA ASP A 95 8.13 36.44 3.84
C ASP A 95 6.76 35.78 3.61
N LEU A 96 6.67 34.81 2.70
CA LEU A 96 5.43 34.13 2.33
C LEU A 96 5.60 32.61 2.32
N LEU A 97 4.49 31.91 2.59
CA LEU A 97 4.29 30.46 2.45
C LEU A 97 3.76 30.16 1.04
N GLY A 98 4.49 29.35 0.29
CA GLY A 98 4.15 29.01 -1.08
C GLY A 98 5.33 28.41 -1.83
N SER A 99 5.27 28.38 -3.16
CA SER A 99 6.38 27.86 -3.97
C SER A 99 7.09 28.99 -4.70
N LEU A 100 8.40 28.87 -4.89
CA LEU A 100 9.14 29.78 -5.78
C LEU A 100 8.58 29.63 -7.19
N ASP A 101 8.25 30.72 -7.87
CA ASP A 101 7.51 30.66 -9.15
C ASP A 101 8.12 31.51 -10.28
N SER A 102 9.29 32.09 -10.01
CA SER A 102 9.99 33.02 -10.91
C SER A 102 11.43 32.57 -11.09
N PRO A 103 11.77 31.84 -12.17
CA PRO A 103 13.14 31.47 -12.52
C PRO A 103 14.10 32.68 -12.46
N GLY A 104 15.22 32.51 -11.76
CA GLY A 104 16.21 33.58 -11.52
C GLY A 104 15.81 34.64 -10.49
N GLY A 105 14.68 34.47 -9.80
CA GLY A 105 14.23 35.36 -8.72
C GLY A 105 13.79 34.58 -7.48
N THR A 106 13.42 35.30 -6.42
CA THR A 106 13.03 34.75 -5.12
C THR A 106 11.54 34.96 -4.80
N ARG A 107 10.72 35.23 -5.83
CA ARG A 107 9.29 35.46 -5.65
C ARG A 107 8.61 34.15 -5.23
N VAL A 108 7.87 34.23 -4.13
CA VAL A 108 7.02 33.13 -3.63
C VAL A 108 5.59 33.34 -4.13
N GLY A 109 5.13 32.43 -4.99
CA GLY A 109 3.77 32.33 -5.49
C GLY A 109 2.95 31.29 -4.74
N ALA A 110 1.81 30.91 -5.31
CA ALA A 110 0.95 29.87 -4.75
C ALA A 110 1.66 28.51 -4.73
N PHE A 111 1.15 27.54 -3.96
CA PHE A 111 1.76 26.21 -3.92
C PHE A 111 1.66 25.51 -5.28
N ALA A 112 2.80 25.09 -5.81
CA ALA A 112 2.89 24.34 -7.06
C ALA A 112 2.70 22.84 -6.79
N ARG A 113 1.46 22.43 -6.49
CA ARG A 113 1.13 21.04 -6.13
C ARG A 113 -0.31 20.68 -6.46
N GLU A 114 -0.54 19.47 -6.97
CA GLU A 114 -1.87 18.98 -7.38
C GLU A 114 -2.86 18.93 -6.23
N SER A 115 -2.43 18.51 -5.04
CA SER A 115 -3.31 18.41 -3.87
C SER A 115 -3.79 19.77 -3.33
N LEU A 116 -3.23 20.88 -3.84
CA LEU A 116 -3.52 22.25 -3.41
C LEU A 116 -4.10 23.11 -4.53
N VAL A 117 -4.59 22.48 -5.60
CA VAL A 117 -5.18 23.16 -6.76
C VAL A 117 -6.57 22.59 -7.04
N ASP A 118 -7.52 23.49 -7.27
CA ASP A 118 -8.88 23.15 -7.72
C ASP A 118 -9.07 23.58 -9.17
N PHE A 119 -9.91 22.86 -9.91
CA PHE A 119 -10.27 23.21 -11.27
C PHE A 119 -11.77 23.42 -11.37
N VAL A 120 -12.18 24.68 -11.47
CA VAL A 120 -13.60 25.05 -11.59
C VAL A 120 -13.83 25.61 -12.97
N GLN A 121 -14.71 24.99 -13.76
CA GLN A 121 -15.00 25.38 -15.15
C GLN A 121 -13.73 25.46 -16.02
N SER A 122 -12.80 24.53 -15.84
CA SER A 122 -11.50 24.48 -16.52
C SER A 122 -10.54 25.63 -16.17
N GLU A 123 -10.88 26.48 -15.20
CA GLU A 123 -9.96 27.46 -14.64
C GLU A 123 -9.23 26.90 -13.43
N MET A 124 -7.90 27.05 -13.43
CA MET A 124 -7.02 26.65 -12.33
C MET A 124 -7.16 27.65 -11.18
N ARG A 125 -7.52 27.15 -9.99
CA ARG A 125 -7.56 27.91 -8.74
C ARG A 125 -6.49 27.40 -7.80
N THR A 126 -5.49 28.24 -7.58
CA THR A 126 -4.34 27.91 -6.73
C THR A 126 -4.59 28.26 -5.27
N THR A 127 -3.99 27.50 -4.37
CA THR A 127 -3.99 27.77 -2.92
C THR A 127 -2.72 28.52 -2.54
N GLY A 128 -2.86 29.68 -1.88
CA GLY A 128 -1.74 30.55 -1.49
C GLY A 128 -1.34 31.58 -2.55
N PRO A 129 -0.22 32.30 -2.36
CA PRO A 129 0.66 32.25 -1.19
C PRO A 129 -0.02 32.78 0.08
N PHE A 130 0.52 32.46 1.25
CA PHE A 130 -0.01 32.95 2.54
C PHE A 130 1.05 33.70 3.33
N SER A 131 0.64 34.73 4.07
CA SER A 131 1.47 35.36 5.11
C SER A 131 1.12 34.87 6.51
N SER A 132 0.14 33.97 6.64
CA SER A 132 -0.39 33.49 7.93
C SER A 132 -0.38 31.96 8.00
N LEU A 133 0.22 31.41 9.05
CA LEU A 133 0.19 29.96 9.31
C LEU A 133 -1.23 29.44 9.53
N THR A 134 -2.11 30.25 10.12
CA THR A 134 -3.52 29.89 10.28
C THR A 134 -4.19 29.71 8.94
N GLU A 135 -3.96 30.62 7.98
CA GLU A 135 -4.51 30.51 6.63
C GLU A 135 -3.90 29.35 5.85
N TYR A 136 -2.58 29.15 5.99
CA TYR A 136 -1.85 28.03 5.38
C TYR A 136 -2.38 26.67 5.82
N HIS A 137 -2.69 26.46 7.11
CA HIS A 137 -3.28 25.20 7.56
C HIS A 137 -4.78 25.09 7.28
N THR A 138 -5.50 26.21 7.35
CA THR A 138 -6.96 26.23 7.19
C THR A 138 -7.39 26.00 5.75
N SER A 139 -6.72 26.64 4.79
CA SER A 139 -7.17 26.67 3.39
C SER A 139 -7.11 25.30 2.70
N PRO A 140 -6.02 24.52 2.80
CA PRO A 140 -5.97 23.16 2.26
C PRO A 140 -7.01 22.22 2.86
N ILE A 141 -7.23 22.27 4.18
CA ILE A 141 -8.21 21.41 4.84
C ILE A 141 -9.63 21.77 4.37
N ARG A 142 -9.93 23.06 4.19
CA ARG A 142 -11.22 23.51 3.62
C ARG A 142 -11.39 23.05 2.18
N LEU A 143 -10.35 23.14 1.35
CA LEU A 143 -10.39 22.62 -0.02
C LEU A 143 -10.71 21.12 -0.03
N VAL A 144 -10.05 20.33 0.83
CA VAL A 144 -10.34 18.89 0.95
C VAL A 144 -11.78 18.63 1.40
N LEU A 145 -12.29 19.39 2.38
CA LEU A 145 -13.69 19.27 2.82
C LEU A 145 -14.67 19.56 1.67
N ASP A 146 -14.41 20.60 0.87
CA ASP A 146 -15.23 20.95 -0.28
C ASP A 146 -15.17 19.88 -1.37
N LEU A 147 -13.99 19.32 -1.65
CA LEU A 147 -13.80 18.21 -2.61
C LEU A 147 -14.50 16.92 -2.16
N ILE A 148 -14.50 16.62 -0.86
CA ILE A 148 -15.26 15.50 -0.29
C ILE A 148 -16.77 15.70 -0.49
N VAL A 149 -17.28 16.90 -0.23
CA VAL A 149 -18.71 17.21 -0.39
C VAL A 149 -19.14 17.17 -1.86
N ARG A 150 -18.22 17.49 -2.78
CA ARG A 150 -18.40 17.34 -4.24
C ARG A 150 -18.25 15.90 -4.75
N ASP A 151 -17.93 14.94 -3.89
CA ASP A 151 -17.63 13.54 -4.25
C ASP A 151 -16.41 13.39 -5.19
N GLU A 152 -15.53 14.39 -5.20
CA GLU A 152 -14.29 14.41 -6.00
C GLU A 152 -13.09 13.82 -5.23
N MET A 153 -13.23 13.66 -3.91
CA MET A 153 -12.21 13.08 -3.03
C MET A 153 -12.83 12.17 -1.97
N TYR A 154 -12.14 11.06 -1.65
CA TYR A 154 -12.58 10.07 -0.66
C TYR A 154 -13.99 9.49 -0.89
N SER A 155 -14.44 9.36 -2.15
CA SER A 155 -15.82 8.95 -2.51
C SER A 155 -16.32 7.67 -1.84
N GLN A 156 -15.43 6.71 -1.54
CA GLN A 156 -15.78 5.45 -0.88
C GLN A 156 -15.96 5.56 0.65
N GLN A 157 -15.47 6.64 1.26
CA GLN A 157 -15.43 6.86 2.73
C GLN A 157 -15.69 8.33 3.09
N ALA A 158 -16.55 9.02 2.33
CA ALA A 158 -16.71 10.47 2.38
C ALA A 158 -17.12 10.98 3.79
N VAL A 159 -17.98 10.27 4.51
CA VAL A 159 -18.41 10.68 5.85
C VAL A 159 -17.26 10.61 6.86
N GLU A 160 -16.51 9.51 6.87
CA GLU A 160 -15.34 9.34 7.72
C GLU A 160 -14.28 10.40 7.41
N ALA A 161 -13.94 10.57 6.13
CA ALA A 161 -12.99 11.57 5.67
C ALA A 161 -13.43 12.98 6.08
N TYR A 162 -14.71 13.32 5.91
CA TYR A 162 -15.24 14.63 6.30
C TYR A 162 -15.10 14.88 7.81
N LEU A 163 -15.46 13.91 8.64
CA LEU A 163 -15.31 14.02 10.10
C LEU A 163 -13.86 14.20 10.53
N ILE A 164 -12.94 13.45 9.90
CA ILE A 164 -11.49 13.56 10.14
C ILE A 164 -11.01 14.97 9.80
N HIS A 165 -11.26 15.44 8.58
CA HIS A 165 -10.77 16.75 8.15
C HIS A 165 -11.43 17.90 8.90
N ARG A 166 -12.71 17.77 9.28
CA ARG A 166 -13.36 18.74 10.18
C ARG A 166 -12.72 18.76 11.55
N TYR A 167 -12.33 17.60 12.08
CA TYR A 167 -11.61 17.54 13.33
C TYR A 167 -10.22 18.16 13.23
N LEU A 168 -9.46 17.85 12.18
CA LEU A 168 -8.15 18.45 11.91
C LEU A 168 -8.23 19.98 11.82
N LEU A 169 -9.27 20.51 11.17
CA LEU A 169 -9.53 21.96 11.11
C LEU A 169 -9.69 22.56 12.52
N GLY A 170 -10.35 21.84 13.44
CA GLY A 170 -10.51 22.26 14.84
C GLY A 170 -9.24 22.11 15.68
N LEU A 171 -8.27 21.31 15.22
CA LEU A 171 -6.99 21.12 15.91
C LEU A 171 -5.95 22.20 15.59
N ILE A 172 -6.13 22.98 14.51
CA ILE A 172 -5.16 24.02 14.08
C ILE A 172 -4.62 24.86 15.25
N PRO A 173 -5.44 25.42 16.16
CA PRO A 173 -4.91 26.25 17.26
C PRO A 173 -3.99 25.51 18.25
N HIS A 174 -4.01 24.18 18.26
CA HIS A 174 -3.21 23.36 19.16
C HIS A 174 -1.93 22.82 18.49
N VAL A 175 -1.86 22.83 17.16
CA VAL A 175 -0.68 22.40 16.39
C VAL A 175 0.17 23.58 15.94
N LEU A 176 -0.42 24.77 15.85
CA LEU A 176 0.34 26.00 15.64
C LEU A 176 1.30 26.22 16.82
N PRO A 177 2.54 26.66 16.56
CA PRO A 177 3.49 26.97 17.63
C PRO A 177 2.91 28.03 18.58
N SER A 178 3.10 27.82 19.88
CA SER A 178 2.61 28.69 20.95
C SER A 178 3.45 29.96 21.13
N VAL A 179 4.63 30.01 20.52
CA VAL A 179 5.51 31.19 20.47
C VAL A 179 5.32 31.87 19.10
N PRO A 180 5.24 33.22 19.04
CA PRO A 180 5.19 33.93 17.77
C PRO A 180 6.38 33.55 16.90
N ASP A 181 6.09 33.05 15.70
CA ASP A 181 7.08 32.90 14.63
C ASP A 181 7.67 34.30 14.33
N ASP A 182 8.93 34.37 13.93
CA ASP A 182 9.57 35.63 13.50
C ASP A 182 8.97 36.19 12.20
N GLY A 183 7.93 35.53 11.68
CA GLY A 183 7.24 35.81 10.45
C GLY A 183 8.01 35.35 9.23
N LYS A 184 9.07 34.56 9.40
CA LYS A 184 9.91 34.04 8.33
C LYS A 184 9.60 32.59 8.03
N PHE A 185 9.74 32.27 6.76
CA PHE A 185 9.57 30.93 6.22
C PHE A 185 10.84 30.50 5.50
N TYR A 186 11.05 29.20 5.40
CA TYR A 186 12.29 28.64 4.89
C TYR A 186 11.98 27.58 3.85
N LEU A 187 12.86 27.44 2.86
CA LEU A 187 12.70 26.45 1.81
C LEU A 187 12.71 25.04 2.43
N LYS A 188 11.70 24.26 2.08
CA LYS A 188 11.53 22.86 2.48
C LYS A 188 11.51 21.98 1.23
N HIS A 189 12.32 20.93 1.27
CA HIS A 189 12.22 19.83 0.31
C HIS A 189 10.88 19.09 0.50
N ALA A 190 10.20 18.75 -0.59
CA ALA A 190 8.88 18.13 -0.52
C ALA A 190 8.93 16.60 -0.41
N ASP A 191 10.00 15.97 -0.90
CA ASP A 191 10.29 14.56 -0.67
C ASP A 191 11.21 14.39 0.55
N ASP A 192 10.76 13.66 1.56
CA ASP A 192 11.55 13.42 2.78
C ASP A 192 11.86 11.91 2.95
N LYS A 193 11.84 11.12 1.85
CA LYS A 193 11.99 9.65 1.81
C LYS A 193 13.36 9.15 1.30
N GLU A 194 14.42 9.92 1.57
CA GLU A 194 15.84 9.59 1.34
C GLU A 194 16.36 9.31 -0.08
N ASP A 195 15.56 8.79 -1.01
CA ASP A 195 16.01 8.31 -2.33
C ASP A 195 16.42 9.42 -3.29
N HIS A 196 16.01 10.65 -2.98
CA HIS A 196 16.43 11.91 -3.57
C HIS A 196 17.82 12.39 -3.13
N ILE A 197 18.48 11.72 -2.17
CA ILE A 197 19.85 12.03 -1.74
C ILE A 197 20.83 11.13 -2.50
N LEU A 198 21.76 11.74 -3.24
CA LEU A 198 22.85 11.04 -3.92
C LEU A 198 24.08 10.96 -3.02
N VAL A 199 24.71 9.79 -2.98
CA VAL A 199 25.95 9.55 -2.25
C VAL A 199 27.00 8.84 -3.08
N ASP A 200 28.27 9.11 -2.79
CA ASP A 200 29.41 8.34 -3.32
C ASP A 200 29.65 7.02 -2.54
N ASP A 201 30.64 6.23 -2.94
CA ASP A 201 30.96 4.96 -2.28
C ASP A 201 31.48 5.13 -0.83
N GLN A 202 31.82 6.36 -0.41
CA GLN A 202 32.22 6.73 0.95
C GLN A 202 31.07 7.40 1.73
N PHE A 203 29.85 7.45 1.20
CA PHE A 203 28.69 8.11 1.79
C PHE A 203 28.88 9.62 2.01
N ASN A 204 29.67 10.28 1.16
CA ASN A 204 29.60 11.73 1.03
C ASN A 204 28.37 12.09 0.19
N VAL A 205 27.59 13.08 0.61
CA VAL A 205 26.45 13.59 -0.16
C VAL A 205 27.00 14.35 -1.36
N THR A 206 26.62 13.88 -2.55
CA THR A 206 27.05 14.47 -3.83
C THR A 206 25.93 15.25 -4.51
N GLY A 207 24.70 15.11 -4.05
CA GLY A 207 23.54 15.79 -4.61
C GLY A 207 22.26 15.58 -3.81
N ILE A 208 21.39 16.58 -3.82
CA ILE A 208 19.99 16.52 -3.40
C ILE A 208 19.18 16.89 -4.63
N ILE A 209 18.37 15.95 -5.11
CA ILE A 209 17.59 16.06 -6.36
C ILE A 209 16.09 15.99 -6.05
N ASP A 210 15.24 15.95 -7.08
CA ASP A 210 13.78 15.84 -6.96
C ASP A 210 13.14 16.98 -6.14
N TRP A 211 13.56 18.22 -6.45
CA TRP A 211 13.00 19.46 -5.87
C TRP A 211 11.60 19.82 -6.38
N GLU A 212 10.93 18.90 -7.07
CA GLU A 212 9.53 19.01 -7.43
C GLU A 212 8.68 19.26 -6.17
N TRP A 213 7.74 20.20 -6.26
CA TRP A 213 6.85 20.63 -5.15
C TRP A 213 7.54 21.30 -3.95
N ALA A 214 8.83 21.64 -4.04
CA ALA A 214 9.51 22.42 -3.02
C ALA A 214 8.75 23.73 -2.72
N HIS A 215 8.74 24.11 -1.44
CA HIS A 215 7.94 25.23 -0.97
C HIS A 215 8.54 25.82 0.30
N THR A 216 8.17 27.04 0.62
CA THR A 216 8.50 27.67 1.89
C THR A 216 7.55 27.18 2.98
N ALA A 217 8.10 26.90 4.16
CA ALA A 217 7.38 26.40 5.33
C ALA A 217 7.84 27.12 6.60
N SER A 218 7.05 27.02 7.69
CA SER A 218 7.52 27.48 9.01
C SER A 218 8.79 26.76 9.45
N PRO A 219 9.60 27.35 10.32
CA PRO A 219 10.80 26.70 10.86
C PRO A 219 10.55 25.29 11.39
N ALA A 220 9.43 25.10 12.11
CA ALA A 220 9.03 23.81 12.69
C ALA A 220 8.70 22.72 11.65
N ASN A 221 8.43 23.09 10.40
CA ASN A 221 8.21 22.14 9.30
C ASN A 221 9.43 22.03 8.38
N ALA A 222 10.10 23.15 8.09
CA ALA A 222 11.28 23.20 7.22
C ALA A 222 12.49 22.48 7.82
N PHE A 223 12.69 22.59 9.14
CA PHE A 223 13.83 22.02 9.86
C PHE A 223 13.46 20.88 10.80
N ASN A 224 12.34 20.20 10.51
CA ASN A 224 11.97 18.96 11.20
C ASN A 224 12.82 17.78 10.70
N SER A 225 12.84 16.66 11.43
CA SER A 225 13.46 15.43 10.93
C SER A 225 12.83 14.99 9.61
N PRO A 226 13.62 14.56 8.62
CA PRO A 226 13.11 13.85 7.44
C PRO A 226 12.27 12.63 7.81
N THR A 227 11.26 12.30 6.99
CA THR A 227 10.38 11.15 7.23
C THR A 227 11.11 9.80 7.17
N ALA A 228 12.22 9.74 6.44
CA ALA A 228 13.15 8.61 6.42
C ALA A 228 13.67 8.22 7.82
N PHE A 229 13.75 9.17 8.75
CA PHE A 229 14.32 8.94 10.08
C PHE A 229 13.28 8.44 11.08
N LEU A 230 11.99 8.45 10.71
CA LEU A 230 10.92 8.06 11.62
C LEU A 230 10.96 6.56 11.87
N PRO A 231 10.73 6.10 13.12
CA PRO A 231 10.61 4.68 13.42
C PRO A 231 9.25 4.19 12.92
N VAL A 232 9.16 3.83 11.64
CA VAL A 232 7.90 3.58 10.90
C VAL A 232 6.92 2.71 11.69
N GLY A 233 7.36 1.56 12.22
CA GLY A 233 6.50 0.68 13.01
C GLY A 233 5.92 1.36 14.25
N ASP A 234 6.73 2.11 14.99
CA ASP A 234 6.30 2.84 16.19
C ASP A 234 5.42 4.04 15.85
N PHE A 235 5.75 4.74 14.77
CA PHE A 235 4.96 5.84 14.24
C PHE A 235 3.56 5.37 13.87
N TYR A 236 3.42 4.30 13.08
CA TYR A 236 2.10 3.74 12.75
C TYR A 236 1.42 3.03 13.94
N ASN A 237 2.13 2.73 15.02
CA ASN A 237 1.56 2.22 16.28
C ASN A 237 1.28 3.32 17.32
N SER A 238 1.00 4.54 16.88
CA SER A 238 0.61 5.70 17.71
C SER A 238 1.65 6.21 18.72
N LYS A 239 2.90 5.73 18.68
CA LYS A 239 3.95 6.21 19.61
C LYS A 239 4.43 7.61 19.22
N ASN A 240 4.52 8.51 20.20
CA ASN A 240 4.97 9.90 19.98
C ASN A 240 6.42 10.17 20.40
N SER A 241 7.16 9.14 20.83
CA SER A 241 8.60 9.24 21.05
C SER A 241 9.36 9.47 19.73
N LEU A 242 10.53 10.08 19.80
CA LEU A 242 11.46 10.13 18.68
C LEU A 242 12.15 8.77 18.49
N GLY A 243 12.51 8.46 17.25
CA GLY A 243 13.38 7.35 16.91
C GLY A 243 14.86 7.70 17.08
N ASP A 244 15.71 6.68 17.01
CA ASP A 244 17.15 6.82 17.23
C ASP A 244 17.81 7.76 16.21
N ASP A 245 17.44 7.68 14.92
CA ASP A 245 18.01 8.52 13.87
C ASP A 245 17.63 9.99 14.08
N GLU A 246 16.41 10.29 14.50
CA GLU A 246 15.97 11.66 14.81
C GLU A 246 16.73 12.24 16.00
N VAL A 247 16.95 11.43 17.04
CA VAL A 247 17.76 11.80 18.21
C VAL A 247 19.20 12.09 17.81
N VAL A 248 19.78 11.27 16.94
CA VAL A 248 21.15 11.48 16.42
C VAL A 248 21.20 12.76 15.59
N PHE A 249 20.25 12.99 14.70
CA PHE A 249 20.18 14.17 13.86
C PHE A 249 20.06 15.46 14.67
N ALA A 250 19.18 15.49 15.68
CA ALA A 250 19.04 16.65 16.57
C ALA A 250 20.35 16.96 17.31
N ARG A 251 21.07 15.93 17.79
CA ARG A 251 22.37 16.13 18.45
C ARG A 251 23.45 16.61 17.50
N LEU A 252 23.45 16.18 16.24
CA LEU A 252 24.40 16.68 15.25
C LEU A 252 24.19 18.18 14.99
N LEU A 253 22.95 18.65 14.94
CA LEU A 253 22.64 20.08 14.87
C LEU A 253 23.14 20.84 16.12
N GLU A 254 22.96 20.27 17.32
CA GLU A 254 23.50 20.85 18.57
C GLU A 254 25.04 20.90 18.59
N GLU A 255 25.70 19.83 18.16
CA GLU A 255 27.16 19.73 18.04
C GLU A 255 27.71 20.78 17.06
N LYS A 256 26.95 21.13 16.02
CA LYS A 256 27.25 22.22 15.08
C LYS A 256 26.89 23.62 15.61
N GLY A 257 26.35 23.74 16.82
CA GLY A 257 25.98 25.01 17.45
C GLY A 257 24.58 25.53 17.12
N HIS A 258 23.75 24.72 16.45
CA HIS A 258 22.41 25.07 16.00
C HIS A 258 21.33 24.40 16.85
N GLY A 259 21.34 24.72 18.15
CA GLY A 259 20.34 24.22 19.10
C GLY A 259 18.91 24.70 18.82
N ASP A 260 18.77 25.82 18.11
CA ASP A 260 17.51 26.34 17.57
C ASP A 260 16.93 25.41 16.49
N LEU A 261 17.76 24.93 15.56
CA LEU A 261 17.32 23.95 14.55
C LEU A 261 17.04 22.58 15.19
N ALA A 262 17.90 22.14 16.11
CA ALA A 262 17.69 20.91 16.85
C ALA A 262 16.36 20.92 17.64
N HIS A 263 15.95 22.08 18.17
CA HIS A 263 14.68 22.24 18.86
C HIS A 263 13.47 21.85 17.99
N PHE A 264 13.49 22.16 16.69
CA PHE A 264 12.42 21.77 15.77
C PHE A 264 12.36 20.26 15.54
N VAL A 265 13.51 19.58 15.52
CA VAL A 265 13.57 18.12 15.47
C VAL A 265 13.04 17.50 16.77
N TRP A 266 13.51 18.01 17.92
CA TRP A 266 13.11 17.51 19.24
C TRP A 266 11.59 17.56 19.48
N ASN A 267 10.94 18.59 18.96
CA ASN A 267 9.50 18.85 19.14
C ASN A 267 8.68 18.55 17.89
N GLY A 268 9.31 18.01 16.84
CA GLY A 268 8.74 17.92 15.52
C GLY A 268 7.67 16.83 15.34
N ARG A 269 7.57 15.87 16.27
CA ARG A 269 6.65 14.72 16.13
C ARG A 269 5.20 15.12 15.92
N LEU A 270 4.72 16.16 16.61
CA LEU A 270 3.34 16.62 16.46
C LEU A 270 3.07 17.12 15.02
N GLN A 271 4.07 17.71 14.39
CA GLN A 271 3.98 18.34 13.08
C GLN A 271 3.97 17.25 12.02
N HIS A 272 4.80 16.22 12.17
CA HIS A 272 4.71 14.97 11.42
C HIS A 272 3.31 14.36 11.51
N ARG A 273 2.78 14.17 12.73
CA ARG A 273 1.45 13.58 12.94
C ARG A 273 0.35 14.36 12.24
N PHE A 274 0.37 15.68 12.36
CA PHE A 274 -0.63 16.55 11.78
C PHE A 274 -0.55 16.56 10.25
N ALA A 275 0.65 16.72 9.68
CA ALA A 275 0.87 16.71 8.24
C ALA A 275 0.44 15.39 7.60
N PHE A 276 0.82 14.24 8.19
CA PHE A 276 0.41 12.94 7.71
C PHE A 276 -1.13 12.80 7.74
N CYS A 277 -1.79 13.20 8.83
CA CYS A 277 -3.26 13.10 8.90
C CYS A 277 -3.98 14.00 7.89
N CYS A 278 -3.42 15.16 7.51
CA CYS A 278 -4.02 16.06 6.54
C CYS A 278 -3.98 15.55 5.10
N GLY A 279 -3.03 14.67 4.76
CA GLY A 279 -2.82 14.19 3.39
C GLY A 279 -2.89 12.66 3.25
N TYR A 280 -3.33 11.93 4.29
CA TYR A 280 -3.26 10.47 4.27
C TYR A 280 -4.27 9.85 3.29
N ASP A 281 -3.82 8.81 2.60
CA ASP A 281 -4.71 7.94 1.83
C ASP A 281 -5.43 6.96 2.75
N LEU A 282 -6.75 7.08 2.83
CA LEU A 282 -7.60 6.20 3.65
C LEU A 282 -7.74 4.77 3.08
N ALA A 283 -7.04 4.43 1.99
CA ALA A 283 -6.87 3.06 1.53
C ALA A 283 -6.15 2.18 2.57
N ASP A 284 -5.11 2.70 3.23
CA ASP A 284 -4.47 2.04 4.38
C ASP A 284 -5.15 2.44 5.69
N TRP A 285 -6.33 1.90 5.88
CA TRP A 285 -7.17 2.26 7.02
C TRP A 285 -6.60 1.77 8.37
N ASP A 286 -5.75 0.74 8.41
CA ASP A 286 -5.12 0.30 9.68
C ASP A 286 -3.97 1.23 10.09
N GLY A 287 -3.09 1.59 9.14
CA GLY A 287 -2.03 2.57 9.40
C GLY A 287 -2.62 3.93 9.80
N PHE A 288 -3.66 4.39 9.10
CA PHE A 288 -4.33 5.65 9.43
C PHE A 288 -4.85 5.69 10.87
N LEU A 289 -5.47 4.62 11.37
CA LEU A 289 -6.00 4.60 12.74
C LEU A 289 -4.91 4.83 13.79
N GLY A 290 -3.74 4.25 13.58
CA GLY A 290 -2.59 4.47 14.45
C GLY A 290 -2.01 5.88 14.35
N LEU A 291 -1.92 6.44 13.13
CA LEU A 291 -1.53 7.83 12.92
C LEU A 291 -2.46 8.81 13.62
N PHE A 292 -3.76 8.64 13.38
CA PHE A 292 -4.80 9.51 13.89
C PHE A 292 -4.93 9.43 15.41
N ARG A 293 -4.78 8.23 15.99
CA ARG A 293 -4.67 8.08 17.45
C ARG A 293 -3.43 8.78 17.99
N GLY A 294 -2.27 8.58 17.37
CA GLY A 294 -1.02 9.24 17.78
C GLY A 294 -1.14 10.76 17.77
N LEU A 295 -1.79 11.35 16.77
CA LEU A 295 -2.08 12.79 16.73
C LEU A 295 -2.96 13.24 17.89
N ARG A 296 -4.07 12.53 18.16
CA ARG A 296 -4.99 12.88 19.27
C ARG A 296 -4.29 12.81 20.62
N ASP A 297 -3.49 11.77 20.83
CA ASP A 297 -2.71 11.59 22.05
C ASP A 297 -1.60 12.65 22.16
N ALA A 298 -0.98 13.08 21.05
CA ALA A 298 0.04 14.15 21.04
C ALA A 298 -0.54 15.53 21.42
N VAL A 299 -1.77 15.82 20.98
CA VAL A 299 -2.46 17.09 21.26
C VAL A 299 -3.17 17.07 22.62
N GLY A 300 -3.39 15.89 23.22
CA GLY A 300 -4.16 15.73 24.45
C GLY A 300 -5.67 15.98 24.28
N VAL A 301 -6.17 15.94 23.04
CA VAL A 301 -7.59 16.16 22.73
C VAL A 301 -8.23 14.87 22.28
N ASN A 302 -9.27 14.44 23.00
CA ASN A 302 -9.92 13.13 22.81
C ASN A 302 -8.95 11.95 22.93
N GLU A 303 -7.98 12.06 23.84
CA GLU A 303 -7.02 11.01 24.17
C GLU A 303 -7.73 9.73 24.62
N GLY A 304 -7.15 8.58 24.29
CA GLY A 304 -7.62 7.27 24.75
C GLY A 304 -8.92 6.74 24.12
N LEU A 305 -9.70 7.56 23.40
CA LEU A 305 -10.88 7.07 22.68
C LEU A 305 -10.46 6.19 21.50
N ASP A 306 -11.12 5.04 21.32
CA ASP A 306 -10.99 4.27 20.09
C ASP A 306 -11.70 4.95 18.90
N TRP A 307 -11.54 4.40 17.70
CA TRP A 307 -12.12 4.99 16.49
C TRP A 307 -13.65 5.08 16.52
N ASP A 308 -14.33 4.02 16.98
CA ASP A 308 -15.79 3.98 16.95
C ASP A 308 -16.37 4.97 17.98
N GLU A 309 -15.74 5.06 19.16
CA GLU A 309 -16.07 6.04 20.19
C GLU A 309 -15.85 7.48 19.71
N TRP A 310 -14.67 7.74 19.13
CA TRP A 310 -14.34 9.05 18.57
C TRP A 310 -15.30 9.42 17.42
N LYS A 311 -15.59 8.49 16.50
CA LYS A 311 -16.50 8.74 15.38
C LYS A 311 -17.91 9.05 15.87
N ALA A 312 -18.41 8.32 16.87
CA ALA A 312 -19.73 8.59 17.44
C ALA A 312 -19.78 9.96 18.11
N ALA A 313 -18.71 10.37 18.81
CA ALA A 313 -18.60 11.70 19.39
C ALA A 313 -18.51 12.80 18.31
N ALA A 314 -17.73 12.57 17.25
CA ALA A 314 -17.58 13.50 16.12
C ALA A 314 -18.89 13.68 15.37
N LEU A 315 -19.63 12.60 15.09
CA LEU A 315 -20.96 12.66 14.45
C LEU A 315 -21.94 13.52 15.24
N ARG A 316 -21.99 13.37 16.57
CA ARG A 316 -22.82 14.23 17.44
C ARG A 316 -22.33 15.67 17.44
N ARG A 317 -21.02 15.88 17.56
CA ARG A 317 -20.41 17.22 17.59
C ARG A 317 -20.67 18.01 16.31
N TYR A 318 -20.70 17.33 15.17
CA TYR A 318 -20.84 17.95 13.84
C TYR A 318 -22.21 17.68 13.20
N GLU A 319 -23.22 17.24 13.97
CA GLU A 319 -24.54 16.89 13.42
C GLU A 319 -25.21 18.04 12.67
N ASP A 320 -24.91 19.28 13.10
CA ASP A 320 -25.42 20.49 12.47
C ASP A 320 -24.54 21.07 11.36
N ASP A 321 -23.37 20.49 11.12
CA ASP A 321 -22.41 20.97 10.12
C ASP A 321 -22.98 20.80 8.69
N PRO A 322 -22.99 21.87 7.86
CA PRO A 322 -23.64 21.85 6.55
C PRO A 322 -23.13 20.75 5.61
N GLY A 323 -21.81 20.53 5.56
CA GLY A 323 -21.24 19.51 4.67
C GLY A 323 -21.58 18.09 5.12
N LEU A 324 -21.62 17.84 6.43
CA LEU A 324 -22.06 16.54 6.96
C LEU A 324 -23.54 16.28 6.66
N LYS A 325 -24.40 17.31 6.79
CA LYS A 325 -25.82 17.24 6.41
C LYS A 325 -25.99 16.95 4.91
N GLN A 326 -25.18 17.56 4.06
CA GLN A 326 -25.22 17.33 2.62
C GLN A 326 -24.83 15.89 2.27
N LEU A 327 -23.72 15.38 2.82
CA LEU A 327 -23.29 13.99 2.64
C LEU A 327 -24.35 12.99 3.11
N SER A 328 -24.99 13.27 4.25
CA SER A 328 -26.06 12.43 4.80
C SER A 328 -27.31 12.40 3.91
N ARG A 329 -27.69 13.53 3.32
CA ARG A 329 -28.80 13.61 2.35
C ARG A 329 -28.50 12.88 1.05
N LEU A 330 -27.27 13.00 0.53
CA LEU A 330 -26.82 12.27 -0.65
C LEU A 330 -26.84 10.75 -0.41
N PHE A 331 -26.44 10.30 0.78
CA PHE A 331 -26.51 8.89 1.17
C PHE A 331 -27.95 8.37 1.22
N VAL A 332 -28.88 9.13 1.80
CA VAL A 332 -30.32 8.78 1.84
C VAL A 332 -30.97 8.80 0.46
N SER A 333 -30.61 9.77 -0.38
CA SER A 333 -31.07 9.87 -1.78
C SER A 333 -30.58 8.67 -2.63
N PHE A 334 -29.30 8.31 -2.49
CA PHE A 334 -28.69 7.19 -3.22
C PHE A 334 -29.30 5.84 -2.84
N VAL A 335 -29.65 5.64 -1.56
CA VAL A 335 -30.36 4.45 -1.07
C VAL A 335 -31.81 4.41 -1.55
N ASN A 336 -32.49 5.57 -1.57
CA ASN A 336 -33.90 5.65 -1.99
C ASN A 336 -34.09 5.49 -3.51
N HIS A 337 -33.11 5.81 -4.35
CA HIS A 337 -33.21 5.65 -5.82
C HIS A 337 -32.98 4.21 -6.33
N ARG A 338 -32.72 3.22 -5.47
CA ARG A 338 -32.55 1.79 -5.86
C ARG A 338 -33.64 0.84 -5.34
N LEU A 339 -34.72 1.34 -4.75
CA LEU A 339 -35.88 0.53 -4.37
C LEU A 339 -37.14 1.08 -5.03
N PRO A 340 -37.95 0.25 -5.73
CA PRO A 340 -39.24 0.71 -6.21
C PRO A 340 -40.16 0.96 -5.01
N HIS A 341 -40.90 2.05 -5.09
CA HIS A 341 -41.87 2.52 -4.11
C HIS A 341 -42.76 1.39 -3.55
N THR A 342 -42.80 1.26 -2.22
CA THR A 342 -43.98 0.79 -1.51
C THR A 342 -44.10 1.45 -0.13
N THR A 343 -45.11 2.31 -0.04
CA THR A 343 -46.03 2.59 1.09
C THR A 343 -45.54 3.11 2.45
N GLN A 344 -46.23 4.20 2.83
CA GLN A 344 -46.36 4.86 4.14
C GLN A 344 -46.49 3.89 5.34
N HIS A 345 -45.93 4.25 6.50
CA HIS A 345 -46.70 4.77 7.65
C HIS A 345 -45.86 4.98 8.93
N HIS A 346 -46.28 6.01 9.67
CA HIS A 346 -46.14 6.29 11.10
C HIS A 346 -44.82 6.77 11.72
N SER A 347 -44.84 8.07 12.01
CA SER A 347 -44.09 8.76 13.06
C SER A 347 -44.42 8.20 14.44
N THR A 348 -43.40 7.92 15.24
CA THR A 348 -43.48 7.90 16.70
C THR A 348 -42.24 8.57 17.29
N SER A 349 -42.50 9.70 17.95
CA SER A 349 -41.59 10.43 18.81
C SER A 349 -41.26 9.62 20.07
N LEU A 350 -39.98 9.50 20.42
CA LEU A 350 -39.53 8.98 21.71
C LEU A 350 -38.65 10.03 22.39
N ASN A 351 -39.24 10.72 23.37
CA ASN A 351 -38.53 11.51 24.37
C ASN A 351 -37.72 10.56 25.26
N ILE A 352 -36.43 10.79 25.41
CA ILE A 352 -35.61 10.15 26.44
C ILE A 352 -34.91 11.23 27.26
N THR A 353 -35.29 11.27 28.52
CA THR A 353 -34.76 12.10 29.62
C THR A 353 -33.29 11.83 29.89
N MET A 354 -32.51 12.90 30.07
CA MET A 354 -31.11 12.87 30.50
C MET A 354 -30.95 12.40 31.94
N ALA A 355 -29.95 11.55 32.20
CA ALA A 355 -29.40 11.29 33.53
C ALA A 355 -27.93 11.80 33.59
N PRO A 356 -27.48 12.37 34.72
CA PRO A 356 -26.18 13.02 34.81
C PRO A 356 -25.03 12.02 34.97
N VAL A 357 -23.87 12.36 34.39
CA VAL A 357 -22.62 11.58 34.45
C VAL A 357 -21.89 11.89 35.77
N PRO A 358 -21.42 10.90 36.55
CA PRO A 358 -20.60 11.13 37.72
C PRO A 358 -19.14 11.45 37.32
N THR A 359 -18.62 12.53 37.89
CA THR A 359 -17.19 12.88 37.92
C THR A 359 -16.45 12.01 38.92
N THR A 360 -15.67 11.04 38.41
CA THR A 360 -14.38 10.51 38.93
C THR A 360 -14.24 9.04 38.55
N TRP A 361 -13.20 8.71 37.78
CA TRP A 361 -12.77 7.32 37.58
C TRP A 361 -11.27 7.21 37.79
N SER A 362 -10.91 6.46 38.83
CA SER A 362 -9.56 6.03 39.15
C SER A 362 -9.11 4.89 38.21
N LEU A 363 -7.84 4.96 37.82
CA LEU A 363 -7.16 4.03 36.92
C LEU A 363 -7.26 2.58 37.42
N ARG A 364 -7.82 1.71 36.57
CA ARG A 364 -7.45 0.29 36.52
C ARG A 364 -7.06 -0.07 35.09
N PRO A 365 -6.04 -0.93 34.88
CA PRO A 365 -5.63 -1.35 33.54
C PRO A 365 -6.80 -2.06 32.85
N GLY A 366 -7.19 -1.55 31.68
CA GLY A 366 -8.26 -2.10 30.84
C GLY A 366 -7.92 -3.51 30.32
N PRO A 367 -8.93 -4.37 30.10
CA PRO A 367 -8.73 -5.77 29.76
C PRO A 367 -8.28 -5.93 28.30
N ARG A 368 -7.63 -7.07 28.01
CA ARG A 368 -7.26 -7.49 26.65
C ARG A 368 -8.45 -7.36 25.67
N PRO A 369 -8.21 -6.95 24.41
CA PRO A 369 -9.26 -6.63 23.46
C PRO A 369 -10.22 -7.80 23.28
N THR A 370 -11.53 -7.52 23.39
CA THR A 370 -12.56 -8.55 23.28
C THR A 370 -12.84 -8.90 21.81
N ARG A 371 -13.35 -10.12 21.61
CA ARG A 371 -13.73 -10.72 20.31
C ARG A 371 -14.62 -9.83 19.42
N TRP A 372 -15.24 -8.81 19.99
CA TRP A 372 -16.14 -7.83 19.38
C TRP A 372 -15.44 -6.67 18.64
N GLN A 373 -14.19 -6.33 18.98
CA GLN A 373 -13.46 -5.24 18.29
C GLN A 373 -12.92 -5.67 16.92
N LYS A 374 -12.78 -6.98 16.69
CA LYS A 374 -12.48 -7.47 15.36
C LYS A 374 -13.62 -7.20 14.38
N THR A 375 -14.86 -6.85 14.79
CA THR A 375 -16.15 -7.12 14.11
C THR A 375 -16.71 -6.11 13.07
N ARG A 376 -16.01 -5.05 12.61
CA ARG A 376 -16.69 -3.99 11.81
C ARG A 376 -16.34 -3.72 10.34
N ARG A 377 -15.20 -4.13 9.77
CA ARG A 377 -14.89 -3.77 8.35
C ARG A 377 -15.56 -4.61 7.25
N GLU A 378 -15.94 -5.86 7.52
CA GLU A 378 -16.72 -6.71 6.60
C GLU A 378 -17.62 -7.65 7.43
N PRO A 379 -18.80 -7.21 7.90
CA PRO A 379 -19.60 -7.99 8.84
C PRO A 379 -19.96 -9.37 8.27
N ALA A 380 -20.30 -9.44 6.98
CA ALA A 380 -20.58 -10.70 6.30
C ALA A 380 -19.33 -11.58 6.17
N ALA A 381 -18.18 -11.02 5.76
CA ALA A 381 -16.95 -11.79 5.57
C ALA A 381 -16.43 -12.39 6.87
N ARG A 382 -16.53 -11.68 7.99
CA ARG A 382 -16.09 -12.22 9.29
C ARG A 382 -17.01 -13.29 9.82
N VAL A 383 -18.33 -13.08 9.75
CA VAL A 383 -19.29 -14.13 10.12
C VAL A 383 -19.08 -15.33 9.21
N ALA A 384 -18.82 -15.12 7.91
CA ALA A 384 -18.48 -16.19 6.99
C ALA A 384 -17.17 -16.90 7.36
N ARG A 385 -16.09 -16.19 7.73
CA ARG A 385 -14.84 -16.79 8.22
C ARG A 385 -15.06 -17.59 9.50
N TRP A 386 -15.84 -17.06 10.43
CA TRP A 386 -16.21 -17.76 11.67
C TRP A 386 -17.02 -19.03 11.37
N LEU A 387 -18.07 -18.95 10.56
CA LEU A 387 -18.84 -20.11 10.11
C LEU A 387 -17.95 -21.11 9.38
N HIS A 388 -17.04 -20.65 8.52
CA HIS A 388 -16.13 -21.48 7.74
C HIS A 388 -15.13 -22.23 8.62
N ALA A 389 -14.68 -21.64 9.74
CA ALA A 389 -13.86 -22.31 10.73
C ALA A 389 -14.59 -23.44 11.48
N LEU A 390 -15.93 -23.41 11.53
CA LEU A 390 -16.76 -24.43 12.19
C LEU A 390 -17.14 -25.61 11.28
N LYS A 391 -16.76 -25.57 9.99
CA LYS A 391 -17.13 -26.62 9.04
C LYS A 391 -16.39 -27.93 9.36
N PRO A 392 -17.02 -29.09 9.16
CA PRO A 392 -16.30 -30.35 9.29
C PRO A 392 -15.23 -30.46 8.21
N GLY A 393 -14.08 -31.06 8.57
CA GLY A 393 -13.04 -31.41 7.61
C GLY A 393 -13.61 -32.24 6.45
N LEU A 394 -13.07 -32.02 5.25
CA LEU A 394 -13.42 -32.84 4.10
C LEU A 394 -12.93 -34.29 4.34
N PRO A 395 -13.69 -35.32 3.92
CA PRO A 395 -13.22 -36.69 4.02
C PRO A 395 -11.90 -36.84 3.24
N PRO A 396 -10.97 -37.71 3.67
CA PRO A 396 -9.73 -37.94 2.94
C PRO A 396 -10.03 -38.33 1.49
N LEU A 397 -9.18 -37.88 0.57
CA LEU A 397 -9.22 -38.39 -0.80
C LEU A 397 -8.75 -39.84 -0.76
N GLN A 398 -9.50 -40.72 -1.40
CA GLN A 398 -9.00 -42.05 -1.71
C GLN A 398 -8.34 -42.01 -3.09
N PRO A 399 -7.22 -42.75 -3.27
CA PRO A 399 -6.64 -42.96 -4.59
C PRO A 399 -7.73 -43.45 -5.55
N THR A 400 -7.75 -42.89 -6.75
CA THR A 400 -8.71 -43.31 -7.79
C THR A 400 -8.31 -44.63 -8.46
N ASP A 401 -7.06 -45.05 -8.25
CA ASP A 401 -6.37 -46.21 -8.82
C ASP A 401 -5.10 -46.47 -7.99
N ASP A 402 -4.51 -47.65 -8.11
CA ASP A 402 -3.23 -48.10 -7.53
C ASP A 402 -2.01 -47.55 -8.29
N SER A 403 -2.21 -46.67 -9.28
CA SER A 403 -1.13 -46.02 -10.02
C SER A 403 -0.22 -45.18 -9.09
N LYS A 404 1.10 -45.24 -9.30
CA LYS A 404 2.07 -44.43 -8.56
C LYS A 404 1.70 -42.94 -8.64
N PRO A 405 1.58 -42.19 -7.52
CA PRO A 405 1.21 -40.78 -7.55
C PRO A 405 2.25 -39.92 -8.29
N ILE A 406 1.84 -38.75 -8.79
CA ILE A 406 2.78 -37.73 -9.28
C ILE A 406 3.24 -36.91 -8.08
N VAL A 407 4.55 -36.86 -7.82
CA VAL A 407 5.12 -36.08 -6.73
C VAL A 407 5.38 -34.66 -7.21
N VAL A 408 4.67 -33.69 -6.62
CA VAL A 408 4.76 -32.27 -6.97
C VAL A 408 5.43 -31.51 -5.83
N VAL A 409 6.48 -30.78 -6.17
CA VAL A 409 7.28 -29.96 -5.26
C VAL A 409 6.95 -28.50 -5.49
N CYS A 410 6.57 -27.78 -4.45
CA CYS A 410 6.12 -26.38 -4.52
C CYS A 410 7.00 -25.48 -3.67
N ILE A 411 7.49 -24.42 -4.30
CA ILE A 411 8.26 -23.33 -3.68
C ILE A 411 7.80 -21.98 -4.23
N SER A 412 8.14 -20.92 -3.54
CA SER A 412 7.89 -19.52 -3.92
C SER A 412 8.77 -18.61 -3.07
N ASP A 413 8.96 -17.36 -3.49
CA ASP A 413 9.61 -16.33 -2.67
C ASP A 413 11.03 -16.74 -2.24
N THR A 414 11.80 -17.32 -3.17
CA THR A 414 13.17 -17.75 -2.86
C THR A 414 14.10 -16.56 -2.68
N HIS A 415 13.86 -15.43 -3.35
CA HIS A 415 14.64 -14.20 -3.14
C HIS A 415 16.16 -14.42 -3.24
N GLN A 416 16.59 -15.12 -4.30
CA GLN A 416 17.94 -15.61 -4.56
C GLN A 416 18.43 -16.77 -3.69
N ASN A 417 17.70 -17.16 -2.64
CA ASN A 417 18.03 -18.36 -1.87
C ASN A 417 17.88 -19.61 -2.73
N GLN A 418 18.65 -20.64 -2.39
CA GLN A 418 18.67 -21.92 -3.08
C GLN A 418 18.47 -23.05 -2.07
N PRO A 419 17.24 -23.20 -1.52
CA PRO A 419 16.93 -24.25 -0.56
C PRO A 419 17.30 -25.63 -1.09
N GLN A 420 17.57 -26.57 -0.20
CA GLN A 420 17.62 -27.98 -0.57
C GLN A 420 16.23 -28.42 -1.02
N ILE A 421 16.10 -28.83 -2.29
CA ILE A 421 14.83 -29.26 -2.88
C ILE A 421 14.80 -30.80 -2.89
N PRO A 422 13.78 -31.44 -2.30
CA PRO A 422 13.63 -32.89 -2.36
C PRO A 422 13.29 -33.34 -3.79
N ASP A 423 13.56 -34.61 -4.10
CA ASP A 423 13.22 -35.20 -5.39
C ASP A 423 11.70 -35.19 -5.66
N GLY A 424 11.32 -34.97 -6.93
CA GLY A 424 9.94 -35.02 -7.37
C GLY A 424 9.80 -35.05 -8.90
N ASP A 425 8.59 -35.32 -9.37
CA ASP A 425 8.28 -35.41 -10.81
C ASP A 425 8.05 -34.02 -11.45
N LEU A 426 7.53 -33.07 -10.68
CA LEU A 426 7.18 -31.70 -11.12
C LEU A 426 7.57 -30.68 -10.05
N LEU A 427 8.37 -29.68 -10.43
CA LEU A 427 8.69 -28.51 -9.61
C LEU A 427 7.85 -27.30 -10.05
N LEU A 428 7.21 -26.64 -9.09
CA LEU A 428 6.45 -25.40 -9.29
C LEU A 428 7.05 -24.26 -8.46
N HIS A 429 7.37 -23.14 -9.10
CA HIS A 429 7.84 -21.92 -8.44
C HIS A 429 6.84 -20.77 -8.61
N ALA A 430 6.26 -20.28 -7.52
CA ALA A 430 5.17 -19.28 -7.56
C ALA A 430 5.63 -17.81 -7.50
N GLY A 431 6.73 -17.49 -8.18
CA GLY A 431 7.26 -16.12 -8.28
C GLY A 431 8.23 -15.71 -7.17
N ASP A 432 8.79 -14.51 -7.34
CA ASP A 432 9.83 -13.92 -6.50
C ASP A 432 11.11 -14.78 -6.44
N LEU A 433 11.66 -15.02 -7.62
CA LEU A 433 12.96 -15.69 -7.76
C LEU A 433 14.09 -14.79 -7.24
N SER A 434 13.96 -13.49 -7.43
CA SER A 434 15.00 -12.47 -7.22
C SER A 434 14.64 -11.47 -6.12
N ASN A 435 15.58 -10.61 -5.74
CA ASN A 435 15.31 -9.50 -4.80
C ASN A 435 15.03 -8.21 -5.54
N GLU A 436 15.80 -7.94 -6.59
CA GLU A 436 15.72 -6.70 -7.34
C GLU A 436 15.33 -6.92 -8.80
N GLY A 437 15.26 -8.17 -9.25
CA GLY A 437 14.85 -8.49 -10.61
C GLY A 437 15.91 -8.19 -11.65
N SER A 438 17.19 -8.12 -11.27
CA SER A 438 18.28 -7.92 -12.22
C SER A 438 18.53 -9.17 -13.08
N PHE A 439 19.18 -8.96 -14.23
CA PHE A 439 19.55 -10.06 -15.13
C PHE A 439 20.38 -11.13 -14.41
N GLU A 440 21.41 -10.72 -13.66
CA GLU A 440 22.32 -11.62 -12.96
C GLU A 440 21.61 -12.47 -11.91
N GLU A 441 20.71 -11.86 -11.12
CA GLU A 441 19.93 -12.58 -10.10
C GLU A 441 19.02 -13.62 -10.74
N LEU A 442 18.27 -13.21 -11.78
CA LEU A 442 17.36 -14.10 -12.49
C LEU A 442 18.11 -15.24 -13.18
N GLN A 443 19.23 -14.95 -13.85
CA GLN A 443 20.03 -15.97 -14.52
C GLN A 443 20.64 -16.98 -13.53
N ALA A 444 21.10 -16.51 -12.36
CA ALA A 444 21.61 -17.39 -11.32
C ALA A 444 20.54 -18.36 -10.80
N GLN A 445 19.32 -17.86 -10.58
CA GLN A 445 18.18 -18.69 -10.17
C GLN A 445 17.73 -19.67 -11.26
N LEU A 446 17.68 -19.24 -12.53
CA LEU A 446 17.39 -20.14 -13.65
C LEU A 446 18.42 -21.27 -13.79
N ASN A 447 19.71 -20.96 -13.60
CA ASN A 447 20.77 -21.97 -13.62
C ASN A 447 20.61 -22.98 -12.47
N TRP A 448 20.31 -22.49 -11.27
CA TRP A 448 20.06 -23.36 -10.12
C TRP A 448 18.83 -24.26 -10.33
N LEU A 449 17.69 -23.69 -10.74
CA LEU A 449 16.46 -24.45 -11.01
C LEU A 449 16.69 -25.51 -12.09
N SER A 450 17.45 -25.19 -13.14
CA SER A 450 17.79 -26.14 -14.20
C SER A 450 18.63 -27.31 -13.69
N SER A 451 19.51 -27.10 -12.70
CA SER A 451 20.33 -28.17 -12.11
C SER A 451 19.55 -29.22 -11.31
N LEU A 452 18.30 -28.93 -10.91
CA LEU A 452 17.48 -29.84 -10.12
C LEU A 452 16.97 -31.03 -10.96
N PRO A 453 16.82 -32.23 -10.36
CA PRO A 453 16.56 -33.47 -11.11
C PRO A 453 15.10 -33.64 -11.60
N HIS A 454 14.24 -32.66 -11.33
CA HIS A 454 12.81 -32.72 -11.63
C HIS A 454 12.58 -32.78 -13.14
N LYS A 455 11.71 -33.70 -13.60
CA LYS A 455 11.43 -33.88 -15.04
C LYS A 455 10.81 -32.63 -15.67
N HIS A 456 9.92 -31.96 -14.95
CA HIS A 456 9.24 -30.75 -15.40
C HIS A 456 9.44 -29.64 -14.36
N LYS A 457 9.78 -28.43 -14.80
CA LYS A 457 9.97 -27.25 -13.95
C LYS A 457 9.13 -26.12 -14.51
N VAL A 458 8.15 -25.63 -13.74
CA VAL A 458 7.25 -24.57 -14.17
C VAL A 458 7.35 -23.39 -13.22
N VAL A 459 7.56 -22.20 -13.78
CA VAL A 459 7.86 -20.97 -13.04
C VAL A 459 6.93 -19.86 -13.53
N ILE A 460 6.48 -19.03 -12.59
CA ILE A 460 5.94 -17.70 -12.87
C ILE A 460 6.85 -16.65 -12.22
N ALA A 461 6.70 -15.39 -12.63
CA ALA A 461 7.33 -14.26 -11.95
C ALA A 461 6.53 -13.84 -10.69
N GLY A 462 7.17 -13.05 -9.84
CA GLY A 462 6.54 -12.30 -8.76
C GLY A 462 6.86 -10.80 -8.82
N ASN A 463 6.50 -10.05 -7.79
CA ASN A 463 6.64 -8.59 -7.79
C ASN A 463 8.11 -8.11 -7.71
N HIS A 464 9.04 -8.96 -7.28
CA HIS A 464 10.47 -8.67 -7.26
C HIS A 464 11.17 -8.97 -8.58
N ASP A 465 10.58 -9.76 -9.48
CA ASP A 465 11.21 -10.18 -10.75
C ASP A 465 11.06 -9.11 -11.85
N ARG A 466 11.52 -7.89 -11.57
CA ARG A 466 11.27 -6.65 -12.35
C ARG A 466 11.59 -6.76 -13.84
N LEU A 467 12.74 -7.33 -14.21
CA LEU A 467 13.13 -7.50 -15.62
C LEU A 467 12.12 -8.37 -16.41
N LEU A 468 11.37 -9.23 -15.73
CA LEU A 468 10.36 -10.05 -16.39
C LEU A 468 9.11 -9.25 -16.77
N ASP A 469 8.89 -8.04 -16.24
CA ASP A 469 7.75 -7.20 -16.59
C ASP A 469 8.16 -6.07 -17.56
N PRO A 470 7.92 -6.22 -18.88
CA PRO A 470 8.32 -5.22 -19.86
C PRO A 470 7.58 -3.89 -19.70
N GLU A 471 6.35 -3.87 -19.17
CA GLU A 471 5.62 -2.63 -18.91
C GLU A 471 6.26 -1.88 -17.73
N PHE A 472 6.68 -2.63 -16.69
CA PHE A 472 7.42 -2.06 -15.56
C PHE A 472 8.78 -1.52 -16.00
N VAL A 473 9.55 -2.29 -16.77
CA VAL A 473 10.85 -1.89 -17.33
C VAL A 473 10.75 -0.58 -18.10
N ALA A 474 9.75 -0.48 -19.00
CA ALA A 474 9.56 0.71 -19.83
C ALA A 474 9.15 1.94 -19.00
N ARG A 475 8.41 1.73 -17.90
CA ARG A 475 7.90 2.82 -17.05
C ARG A 475 8.89 3.26 -15.98
N PHE A 476 9.72 2.36 -15.48
CA PHE A 476 10.67 2.59 -14.39
C PHE A 476 12.07 2.07 -14.74
N PRO A 477 12.71 2.57 -15.80
CA PRO A 477 14.01 2.08 -16.26
C PRO A 477 15.09 2.20 -15.18
N ASP A 478 15.04 3.25 -14.34
CA ASP A 478 16.02 3.49 -13.27
C ASP A 478 15.91 2.49 -12.09
N ARG A 479 14.80 1.74 -12.02
CA ARG A 479 14.57 0.72 -10.97
C ARG A 479 15.10 -0.67 -11.36
N ILE A 480 15.79 -0.76 -12.49
CA ILE A 480 16.38 -1.99 -13.01
C ILE A 480 17.90 -1.83 -13.02
N CYS A 481 18.57 -2.53 -12.11
CA CYS A 481 20.02 -2.55 -12.03
C CYS A 481 20.60 -3.53 -13.06
N GLU A 482 20.53 -3.21 -14.35
CA GLU A 482 21.12 -4.03 -15.40
C GLU A 482 22.55 -3.61 -15.75
N THR A 483 23.40 -4.60 -16.01
CA THR A 483 24.65 -4.39 -16.75
C THR A 483 24.29 -3.95 -18.18
N LYS A 484 24.86 -2.84 -18.66
CA LYS A 484 24.60 -2.32 -20.03
C LYS A 484 24.66 -3.45 -21.08
N GLY A 485 23.55 -3.65 -21.80
CA GLY A 485 23.47 -4.56 -22.95
C GLY A 485 22.91 -5.95 -22.67
N LYS A 486 22.40 -6.23 -21.47
CA LYS A 486 21.60 -7.44 -21.19
C LYS A 486 20.15 -7.07 -20.96
N SER A 487 19.24 -7.94 -21.38
CA SER A 487 17.80 -7.76 -21.28
C SER A 487 17.10 -9.08 -20.96
N ARG A 488 15.77 -9.04 -20.76
CA ARG A 488 14.92 -10.24 -20.63
C ARG A 488 15.14 -11.24 -21.78
N ALA A 489 15.42 -10.76 -22.99
CA ALA A 489 15.59 -11.62 -24.17
C ALA A 489 16.87 -12.46 -24.10
N ASP A 490 17.85 -12.04 -23.31
CA ASP A 490 19.14 -12.70 -23.17
C ASP A 490 19.14 -13.77 -22.06
N LEU A 491 18.04 -13.92 -21.32
CA LEU A 491 17.90 -14.92 -20.27
C LEU A 491 17.86 -16.33 -20.87
N VAL A 492 18.71 -17.21 -20.35
CA VAL A 492 18.74 -18.62 -20.72
C VAL A 492 17.84 -19.41 -19.78
N TRP A 493 16.68 -19.82 -20.29
CA TRP A 493 15.64 -20.54 -19.53
C TRP A 493 15.88 -22.04 -19.40
N HIS A 494 16.81 -22.62 -20.16
CA HIS A 494 17.08 -24.07 -20.21
C HIS A 494 15.80 -24.89 -20.49
N ASP A 495 15.49 -25.86 -19.63
CA ASP A 495 14.31 -26.73 -19.67
C ASP A 495 13.13 -26.20 -18.83
N ILE A 496 13.23 -24.97 -18.32
CA ILE A 496 12.23 -24.35 -17.45
C ILE A 496 11.11 -23.74 -18.28
N ILE A 497 9.86 -24.05 -17.92
CA ILE A 497 8.67 -23.52 -18.55
C ILE A 497 8.21 -22.28 -17.78
N TYR A 498 8.38 -21.10 -18.39
CA TYR A 498 7.86 -19.85 -17.85
C TYR A 498 6.42 -19.57 -18.30
N LEU A 499 5.54 -19.22 -17.36
CA LEU A 499 4.15 -18.84 -17.62
C LEU A 499 3.89 -17.39 -17.20
N ASN A 500 3.18 -16.65 -18.05
CA ASN A 500 2.66 -15.32 -17.73
C ASN A 500 1.29 -15.15 -18.39
N GLY A 501 0.22 -15.44 -17.63
CA GLY A 501 -1.14 -15.47 -18.15
C GLY A 501 -1.39 -16.54 -19.21
N SER A 502 -0.61 -17.62 -19.17
CA SER A 502 -0.61 -18.69 -20.18
C SER A 502 -0.75 -20.07 -19.54
N SER A 503 -0.89 -21.11 -20.36
CA SER A 503 -0.99 -22.50 -19.89
C SER A 503 -0.06 -23.43 -20.65
N VAL A 504 0.37 -24.49 -19.96
CA VAL A 504 1.11 -25.61 -20.53
C VAL A 504 0.44 -26.92 -20.15
N THR A 505 0.64 -27.97 -20.94
CA THR A 505 0.27 -29.33 -20.57
C THR A 505 1.53 -30.19 -20.55
N VAL A 506 1.86 -30.74 -19.39
CA VAL A 506 3.04 -31.59 -19.19
C VAL A 506 2.63 -33.07 -19.10
N GLU A 507 3.48 -33.95 -19.62
CA GLU A 507 3.22 -35.39 -19.70
C GLU A 507 4.18 -36.19 -18.81
N PHE A 508 3.60 -37.10 -18.03
CA PHE A 508 4.31 -37.97 -17.09
C PHE A 508 4.33 -39.41 -17.61
N ASN A 509 5.10 -40.25 -16.92
CA ASN A 509 5.12 -41.68 -17.20
C ASN A 509 3.69 -42.24 -17.09
N ASN A 510 3.33 -43.19 -17.97
CA ASN A 510 1.98 -43.75 -18.13
C ASN A 510 0.97 -42.80 -18.81
N GLN A 511 1.42 -41.89 -19.68
CA GLN A 511 0.57 -40.99 -20.50
C GLN A 511 -0.36 -40.05 -19.71
N ARG A 512 -0.13 -39.86 -18.41
CA ARG A 512 -0.88 -38.90 -17.59
C ARG A 512 -0.47 -37.48 -17.96
N LYS A 513 -1.46 -36.60 -18.14
CA LYS A 513 -1.27 -35.20 -18.53
C LYS A 513 -1.84 -34.26 -17.48
N LEU A 514 -1.09 -33.23 -17.12
CA LEU A 514 -1.56 -32.16 -16.23
C LEU A 514 -1.53 -30.83 -16.98
N LYS A 515 -2.67 -30.12 -17.00
CA LYS A 515 -2.77 -28.76 -17.52
C LYS A 515 -2.50 -27.75 -16.41
N ILE A 516 -1.49 -26.91 -16.61
CA ILE A 516 -1.00 -25.93 -15.65
C ILE A 516 -1.23 -24.54 -16.23
N PHE A 517 -1.88 -23.65 -15.47
CA PHE A 517 -2.02 -22.23 -15.79
C PHE A 517 -1.16 -21.41 -14.82
N GLY A 518 -0.47 -20.38 -15.31
CA GLY A 518 0.41 -19.54 -14.50
C GLY A 518 0.19 -18.05 -14.74
N SER A 519 0.16 -17.24 -13.67
CA SER A 519 0.02 -15.78 -13.76
C SER A 519 0.75 -15.05 -12.60
N PRO A 520 1.63 -14.07 -12.89
CA PRO A 520 2.38 -13.35 -11.87
C PRO A 520 1.57 -12.23 -11.19
N TRP A 521 0.41 -11.87 -11.74
CA TRP A 521 -0.29 -10.64 -11.40
C TRP A 521 -0.78 -10.58 -9.93
N THR A 522 -0.47 -9.49 -9.23
CA THR A 522 -0.95 -9.19 -7.86
C THR A 522 -1.68 -7.84 -7.78
N PRO A 523 -2.63 -7.67 -6.83
CA PRO A 523 -3.19 -6.35 -6.57
C PRO A 523 -2.09 -5.35 -6.20
N GLN A 524 -2.21 -4.11 -6.69
CA GLN A 524 -1.22 -3.08 -6.46
C GLN A 524 -1.02 -2.77 -4.97
N PHE A 525 0.24 -2.80 -4.54
CA PHE A 525 0.71 -2.40 -3.22
C PHE A 525 2.14 -1.85 -3.38
N GLY A 526 2.26 -0.52 -3.44
CA GLY A 526 3.51 0.15 -3.80
C GLY A 526 3.78 0.18 -5.31
N THR A 527 5.08 0.20 -5.66
CA THR A 527 5.57 0.27 -7.05
C THR A 527 6.47 -0.93 -7.32
N PHE A 528 5.85 -2.03 -7.71
CA PHE A 528 6.54 -3.28 -8.07
C PHE A 528 6.02 -3.84 -9.40
N ALA A 529 6.73 -4.84 -9.94
CA ALA A 529 6.36 -5.50 -11.17
C ALA A 529 5.07 -6.33 -11.01
N PHE A 530 4.37 -6.56 -12.13
CA PHE A 530 3.18 -7.40 -12.23
C PHE A 530 2.04 -6.99 -11.29
N GLN A 531 1.90 -5.69 -11.00
CA GLN A 531 0.82 -5.15 -10.19
C GLN A 531 -0.29 -4.54 -11.03
N TYR A 532 -1.55 -4.75 -10.64
CA TYR A 532 -2.72 -4.12 -11.27
C TYR A 532 -3.54 -3.29 -10.26
N PRO A 533 -4.08 -2.13 -10.67
CA PRO A 533 -4.87 -1.30 -9.79
C PRO A 533 -6.21 -1.96 -9.43
N PRO A 534 -6.83 -1.65 -8.27
CA PRO A 534 -8.05 -2.29 -7.81
C PRO A 534 -9.24 -2.25 -8.79
N ILE A 535 -9.28 -1.24 -9.67
CA ILE A 535 -10.34 -1.04 -10.67
C ILE A 535 -10.21 -1.97 -11.89
N ARG A 536 -9.02 -2.53 -12.15
CA ARG A 536 -8.75 -3.38 -13.31
C ARG A 536 -9.09 -4.83 -13.00
N ASP A 537 -10.10 -5.38 -13.69
CA ASP A 537 -10.35 -6.82 -13.67
C ASP A 537 -9.37 -7.53 -14.61
N VAL A 538 -8.41 -8.24 -14.02
CA VAL A 538 -7.43 -9.06 -14.77
C VAL A 538 -7.80 -10.55 -14.78
N TRP A 539 -8.75 -10.99 -13.96
CA TRP A 539 -8.96 -12.42 -13.68
C TRP A 539 -10.16 -13.02 -14.37
N THR A 540 -11.22 -12.25 -14.64
CA THR A 540 -12.44 -12.80 -15.24
C THR A 540 -12.15 -13.48 -16.58
N GLY A 541 -12.34 -14.80 -16.64
CA GLY A 541 -12.11 -15.60 -17.84
C GLY A 541 -10.63 -15.94 -18.11
N MET A 542 -9.71 -15.54 -17.23
CA MET A 542 -8.27 -15.71 -17.45
C MET A 542 -7.82 -17.18 -17.30
N ILE A 543 -8.41 -17.94 -16.37
CA ILE A 543 -8.00 -19.33 -16.11
C ILE A 543 -8.74 -20.27 -17.07
N PRO A 544 -8.09 -20.97 -17.99
CA PRO A 544 -8.80 -21.83 -18.92
C PRO A 544 -9.58 -22.95 -18.22
N ASP A 545 -10.67 -23.40 -18.84
CA ASP A 545 -11.43 -24.54 -18.33
C ASP A 545 -10.56 -25.81 -18.28
N ARG A 546 -10.91 -26.69 -17.34
CA ARG A 546 -10.25 -27.98 -17.07
C ARG A 546 -8.78 -27.89 -16.63
N THR A 547 -8.28 -26.71 -16.29
CA THR A 547 -6.94 -26.53 -15.69
C THR A 547 -6.78 -27.36 -14.42
N ASP A 548 -5.77 -28.22 -14.34
CA ASP A 548 -5.49 -29.07 -13.17
C ASP A 548 -4.78 -28.31 -12.06
N ILE A 549 -3.80 -27.49 -12.41
CA ILE A 549 -2.97 -26.72 -11.48
C ILE A 549 -3.03 -25.25 -11.85
N VAL A 550 -3.28 -24.38 -10.87
CA VAL A 550 -3.18 -22.93 -10.99
C VAL A 550 -1.99 -22.45 -10.18
N LEU A 551 -1.10 -21.70 -10.81
CA LEU A 551 0.10 -21.11 -10.21
C LEU A 551 -0.06 -19.58 -10.26
N THR A 552 -0.15 -18.92 -9.11
CA THR A 552 -0.25 -17.45 -9.02
C THR A 552 0.71 -16.90 -8.01
N HIS A 553 1.19 -15.67 -8.16
CA HIS A 553 2.11 -15.14 -7.17
C HIS A 553 1.39 -14.81 -5.85
N GLY A 554 0.32 -14.01 -5.92
CA GLY A 554 -0.51 -13.67 -4.75
C GLY A 554 -1.63 -14.69 -4.45
N PRO A 555 -2.14 -14.71 -3.20
CA PRO A 555 -3.22 -15.59 -2.78
C PRO A 555 -4.62 -15.11 -3.24
N PRO A 556 -5.60 -16.02 -3.37
CA PRO A 556 -7.01 -15.64 -3.48
C PRO A 556 -7.53 -15.15 -2.11
N LYS A 557 -8.49 -14.22 -2.11
CA LYS A 557 -9.07 -13.72 -0.86
C LYS A 557 -9.74 -14.84 -0.05
N GLY A 558 -9.45 -14.89 1.25
CA GLY A 558 -10.07 -15.78 2.22
C GLY A 558 -9.37 -17.12 2.45
N TYR A 559 -8.24 -17.39 1.79
CA TYR A 559 -7.46 -18.61 1.99
C TYR A 559 -5.97 -18.30 2.05
N LEU A 560 -5.33 -18.59 3.18
CA LEU A 560 -3.88 -18.40 3.40
C LEU A 560 -3.41 -16.96 3.06
N ASP A 561 -4.28 -15.98 3.32
CA ASP A 561 -4.19 -14.60 2.83
C ASP A 561 -4.08 -13.56 3.96
N LEU A 562 -3.57 -13.98 5.11
CA LEU A 562 -3.40 -13.13 6.31
C LEU A 562 -4.67 -12.37 6.73
N GLY A 563 -5.83 -13.01 6.56
CA GLY A 563 -7.10 -12.47 7.07
C GLY A 563 -7.76 -11.44 6.16
N GLY A 564 -7.35 -11.32 4.90
CA GLY A 564 -8.06 -10.54 3.89
C GLY A 564 -7.22 -9.85 2.82
N LYS A 565 -5.90 -10.08 2.78
CA LYS A 565 -4.97 -9.45 1.83
C LYS A 565 -4.99 -10.10 0.43
N GLY A 566 -5.71 -11.21 0.25
CA GLY A 566 -5.79 -11.90 -1.03
C GLY A 566 -6.74 -11.23 -2.03
N CYS A 567 -6.65 -11.62 -3.31
CA CYS A 567 -7.43 -11.00 -4.37
C CYS A 567 -8.87 -11.55 -4.47
N PRO A 568 -9.92 -10.70 -4.41
CA PRO A 568 -11.32 -11.12 -4.62
C PRO A 568 -11.61 -11.62 -6.05
N GLY A 569 -10.97 -11.01 -7.06
CA GLY A 569 -11.11 -11.39 -8.47
C GLY A 569 -10.55 -12.79 -8.73
N LEU A 570 -9.37 -13.08 -8.17
CA LEU A 570 -8.76 -14.40 -8.23
C LEU A 570 -9.61 -15.45 -7.51
N MET A 571 -10.16 -15.14 -6.33
CA MET A 571 -11.07 -16.05 -5.63
C MET A 571 -12.29 -16.41 -6.48
N ARG A 572 -12.86 -15.43 -7.19
CA ARG A 572 -13.98 -15.67 -8.11
C ARG A 572 -13.61 -16.63 -9.23
N GLU A 573 -12.45 -16.42 -9.83
CA GLU A 573 -12.01 -17.19 -10.98
C GLU A 573 -11.61 -18.62 -10.60
N VAL A 574 -10.94 -18.80 -9.46
CA VAL A 574 -10.63 -20.13 -8.91
C VAL A 574 -11.90 -20.89 -8.52
N ALA A 575 -12.93 -20.21 -7.99
CA ALA A 575 -14.22 -20.83 -7.71
C ALA A 575 -14.97 -21.30 -8.96
N ARG A 576 -14.71 -20.63 -10.11
CA ARG A 576 -15.23 -21.00 -11.43
C ARG A 576 -14.45 -22.18 -12.02
N ALA A 577 -13.12 -22.06 -12.09
CA ALA A 577 -12.24 -23.01 -12.77
C ALA A 577 -12.05 -24.33 -12.00
N ARG A 578 -12.10 -24.30 -10.67
CA ARG A 578 -11.98 -25.46 -9.76
C ARG A 578 -10.77 -26.35 -10.10
N PRO A 579 -9.54 -25.81 -10.01
CA PRO A 579 -8.34 -26.62 -10.22
C PRO A 579 -8.22 -27.71 -9.14
N ARG A 580 -7.46 -28.78 -9.40
CA ARG A 580 -7.12 -29.75 -8.34
C ARG A 580 -6.23 -29.11 -7.30
N VAL A 581 -5.29 -28.27 -7.75
CA VAL A 581 -4.29 -27.62 -6.92
C VAL A 581 -4.16 -26.16 -7.30
N MET A 582 -3.98 -25.31 -6.31
CA MET A 582 -3.55 -23.93 -6.50
C MET A 582 -2.32 -23.66 -5.64
N VAL A 583 -1.26 -23.16 -6.24
CA VAL A 583 0.01 -22.84 -5.58
C VAL A 583 0.27 -21.35 -5.70
N PHE A 584 0.65 -20.72 -4.60
CA PHE A 584 0.97 -19.30 -4.52
C PHE A 584 1.99 -19.01 -3.43
N GLY A 585 2.41 -17.75 -3.30
CA GLY A 585 3.34 -17.26 -2.29
C GLY A 585 2.99 -15.85 -1.85
N HIS A 586 3.98 -14.94 -1.92
CA HIS A 586 3.89 -13.48 -1.70
C HIS A 586 3.62 -13.05 -0.25
N LEU A 587 2.71 -13.73 0.45
CA LEU A 587 2.42 -13.50 1.87
C LEU A 587 3.10 -14.57 2.72
N HIS A 588 4.33 -14.30 3.15
CA HIS A 588 5.21 -15.28 3.82
C HIS A 588 4.56 -15.85 5.09
N ASP A 589 3.99 -15.00 5.94
CA ASP A 589 3.27 -15.42 7.16
C ASP A 589 2.00 -16.25 6.86
N GLY A 590 1.53 -16.26 5.61
CA GLY A 590 0.38 -17.03 5.14
C GLY A 590 0.71 -18.47 4.76
N ARG A 591 2.00 -18.86 4.85
CA ARG A 591 2.51 -20.19 4.51
C ARG A 591 1.65 -21.33 5.08
N GLY A 592 1.37 -22.32 4.25
CA GLY A 592 0.65 -23.52 4.67
C GLY A 592 -0.17 -24.17 3.57
N ARG A 593 -1.05 -25.10 3.98
CA ARG A 593 -1.91 -25.87 3.08
C ARG A 593 -3.34 -25.91 3.60
N VAL A 594 -4.32 -25.73 2.70
CA VAL A 594 -5.75 -25.85 3.03
C VAL A 594 -6.53 -26.58 1.93
N GLU A 595 -7.48 -27.41 2.33
CA GLU A 595 -8.41 -28.10 1.44
C GLU A 595 -9.71 -27.30 1.29
N VAL A 596 -10.02 -26.89 0.06
CA VAL A 596 -11.15 -26.02 -0.26
C VAL A 596 -12.22 -26.81 -0.99
N GLY A 597 -13.43 -26.89 -0.41
CA GLY A 597 -14.57 -27.58 -1.03
C GLY A 597 -15.40 -26.67 -1.94
N TYR A 598 -16.32 -27.28 -2.70
CA TYR A 598 -17.28 -26.56 -3.54
C TYR A 598 -18.74 -26.87 -3.20
N ARG A 599 -19.02 -27.27 -1.95
CA ARG A 599 -20.39 -27.54 -1.47
C ARG A 599 -21.17 -26.24 -1.37
N ARG A 600 -22.49 -26.33 -1.14
CA ARG A 600 -23.35 -25.14 -0.99
C ARG A 600 -22.83 -24.17 0.08
N PHE A 601 -22.32 -24.72 1.19
CA PHE A 601 -21.67 -23.96 2.25
C PHE A 601 -20.42 -23.21 1.76
N ASP A 602 -19.46 -23.92 1.16
CA ASP A 602 -18.19 -23.33 0.69
C ASP A 602 -18.44 -22.29 -0.43
N ARG A 603 -19.41 -22.53 -1.31
CA ARG A 603 -19.80 -21.55 -2.35
C ARG A 603 -20.35 -20.26 -1.76
N GLY A 604 -21.04 -20.33 -0.63
CA GLY A 604 -21.49 -19.15 0.12
C GLY A 604 -20.30 -18.33 0.62
N TYR A 605 -19.32 -19.00 1.24
CA TYR A 605 -18.09 -18.38 1.72
C TYR A 605 -17.30 -17.72 0.57
N GLN A 606 -17.06 -18.46 -0.51
CA GLN A 606 -16.32 -17.99 -1.68
C GLN A 606 -16.98 -16.79 -2.34
N LYS A 607 -18.32 -16.74 -2.43
CA LYS A 607 -19.05 -15.57 -2.96
C LYS A 607 -18.82 -14.32 -2.11
N ILE A 608 -18.82 -14.47 -0.79
CA ILE A 608 -18.57 -13.35 0.14
C ILE A 608 -17.13 -12.88 0.00
N MET A 609 -16.14 -13.79 0.01
CA MET A 609 -14.72 -13.44 -0.18
C MET A 609 -14.44 -12.82 -1.56
N ALA A 610 -15.18 -13.22 -2.59
CA ALA A 610 -15.11 -12.64 -3.94
C ALA A 610 -15.81 -11.27 -4.11
N GLY A 611 -16.33 -10.70 -3.02
CA GLY A 611 -17.03 -9.40 -3.01
C GLY A 611 -18.42 -9.41 -3.66
N ARG A 612 -19.03 -10.59 -3.84
CA ARG A 612 -20.36 -10.77 -4.49
C ARG A 612 -21.43 -11.35 -3.56
N GLY A 613 -21.14 -11.47 -2.27
CA GLY A 613 -22.04 -12.04 -1.27
C GLY A 613 -22.21 -11.12 -0.08
N GLY A 614 -23.40 -11.17 0.54
CA GLY A 614 -23.74 -10.36 1.71
C GLY A 614 -24.50 -11.18 2.75
N VAL A 615 -25.45 -10.55 3.44
CA VAL A 615 -26.21 -11.15 4.55
C VAL A 615 -26.97 -12.41 4.09
N ARG A 616 -27.52 -12.41 2.87
CA ARG A 616 -28.24 -13.57 2.32
C ARG A 616 -27.35 -14.81 2.22
N GLU A 617 -26.11 -14.64 1.75
CA GLU A 617 -25.14 -15.72 1.65
C GLU A 617 -24.69 -16.21 3.03
N VAL A 618 -24.57 -15.32 4.02
CA VAL A 618 -24.30 -15.69 5.43
C VAL A 618 -25.42 -16.55 6.02
N VAL A 619 -26.67 -16.14 5.84
CA VAL A 619 -27.84 -16.94 6.25
C VAL A 619 -27.83 -18.31 5.57
N GLY A 620 -27.56 -18.33 4.26
CA GLY A 620 -27.42 -19.57 3.49
C GLY A 620 -26.27 -20.47 3.98
N MET A 621 -25.15 -19.89 4.42
CA MET A 621 -24.05 -20.63 5.06
C MET A 621 -24.48 -21.22 6.39
N GLY A 622 -25.28 -20.52 7.20
CA GLY A 622 -25.83 -21.06 8.45
C GLY A 622 -26.63 -22.34 8.24
N PHE A 623 -27.57 -22.33 7.29
CA PHE A 623 -28.32 -23.54 6.91
C PHE A 623 -27.43 -24.62 6.29
N GLY A 624 -26.46 -24.21 5.46
CA GLY A 624 -25.50 -25.12 4.84
C GLY A 624 -24.58 -25.83 5.85
N LEU A 625 -24.25 -25.18 6.96
CA LEU A 625 -23.40 -25.74 8.02
C LEU A 625 -24.12 -26.89 8.74
N LEU A 626 -25.41 -26.71 9.06
CA LEU A 626 -26.25 -27.79 9.63
C LEU A 626 -26.32 -28.99 8.67
N GLY A 627 -26.51 -28.73 7.37
CA GLY A 627 -26.49 -29.76 6.35
C GLY A 627 -25.13 -30.47 6.21
N ALA A 628 -24.01 -29.75 6.36
CA ALA A 628 -22.68 -30.33 6.30
C ALA A 628 -22.38 -31.27 7.49
N TRP A 629 -22.81 -30.89 8.69
CA TRP A 629 -22.70 -31.74 9.88
C TRP A 629 -23.65 -32.95 9.83
N GLY A 630 -24.90 -32.76 9.38
CA GLY A 630 -25.84 -33.87 9.12
C GLY A 630 -25.35 -34.84 8.03
N GLY A 631 -24.67 -34.31 7.00
CA GLY A 631 -24.01 -35.09 5.96
C GLY A 631 -22.80 -35.90 6.47
N LYS A 632 -22.00 -35.36 7.39
CA LYS A 632 -20.90 -36.12 8.04
C LYS A 632 -21.44 -37.32 8.81
N LEU A 633 -22.58 -37.16 9.51
CA LEU A 633 -23.26 -38.22 10.26
C LEU A 633 -23.84 -39.33 9.35
N LYS A 634 -24.31 -38.95 8.14
CA LYS A 634 -24.73 -39.92 7.10
C LYS A 634 -23.55 -40.59 6.39
N TYR A 635 -22.45 -39.88 6.17
CA TYR A 635 -21.24 -40.44 5.55
C TYR A 635 -20.54 -41.45 6.46
N SER A 636 -20.54 -41.21 7.78
CA SER A 636 -20.03 -42.16 8.78
C SER A 636 -20.90 -43.41 8.96
N THR A 637 -22.11 -43.44 8.38
CA THR A 637 -23.06 -44.54 8.55
C THR A 637 -23.40 -45.28 7.25
N TRP A 638 -23.36 -44.66 6.07
CA TRP A 638 -23.86 -45.25 4.81
C TRP A 638 -22.95 -45.12 3.57
N GLY A 639 -21.72 -44.62 3.71
CA GLY A 639 -20.63 -44.84 2.74
C GLY A 639 -20.96 -44.63 1.24
N ARG A 640 -21.72 -43.59 0.86
CA ARG A 640 -21.96 -43.25 -0.56
C ARG A 640 -21.50 -41.84 -0.88
N GLY A 641 -20.47 -41.74 -1.74
CA GLY A 641 -20.03 -40.49 -2.36
C GLY A 641 -20.79 -40.21 -3.65
N ASP A 642 -21.32 -39.00 -3.78
CA ASP A 642 -21.92 -38.49 -5.02
C ASP A 642 -20.81 -38.29 -6.07
N GLY A 643 -20.91 -39.05 -7.15
CA GLY A 643 -19.98 -39.03 -8.27
C GLY A 643 -20.47 -38.10 -9.37
N ARG A 644 -19.72 -37.01 -9.59
CA ARG A 644 -19.26 -36.46 -10.90
C ARG A 644 -18.86 -34.97 -10.72
N GLY A 645 -17.59 -34.67 -10.98
CA GLY A 645 -16.99 -33.32 -10.95
C GLY A 645 -15.95 -33.11 -9.84
N ARG A 646 -14.97 -32.22 -10.05
CA ARG A 646 -13.97 -31.89 -9.01
C ARG A 646 -14.66 -31.25 -7.80
N THR A 647 -14.55 -31.91 -6.65
CA THR A 647 -15.28 -31.56 -5.43
C THR A 647 -14.49 -30.66 -4.49
N ARG A 648 -13.17 -30.55 -4.70
CA ARG A 648 -12.25 -29.76 -3.87
C ARG A 648 -11.01 -29.29 -4.64
N THR A 649 -10.29 -28.35 -4.03
CA THR A 649 -8.98 -27.83 -4.45
C THR A 649 -8.04 -27.79 -3.25
N THR A 650 -6.82 -28.29 -3.43
CA THR A 650 -5.74 -28.08 -2.46
C THR A 650 -5.08 -26.74 -2.74
N MET A 651 -5.12 -25.81 -1.79
CA MET A 651 -4.42 -24.52 -1.87
C MET A 651 -3.15 -24.57 -1.03
N ILE A 652 -2.04 -24.12 -1.62
CA ILE A 652 -0.72 -24.16 -1.00
C ILE A 652 -0.10 -22.77 -1.10
N ASN A 653 0.19 -22.17 0.05
CA ASN A 653 1.11 -21.04 0.13
C ASN A 653 2.52 -21.61 0.36
N ALA A 654 3.35 -21.53 -0.67
CA ALA A 654 4.65 -22.15 -0.79
C ALA A 654 5.83 -21.18 -0.55
N ALA A 655 5.58 -20.00 0.02
CA ALA A 655 6.62 -19.05 0.38
C ALA A 655 7.69 -19.71 1.28
N VAL A 656 8.95 -19.63 0.87
CA VAL A 656 10.09 -20.12 1.65
C VAL A 656 10.33 -19.12 2.80
N GLY A 657 10.35 -19.61 4.05
CA GLY A 657 10.59 -18.78 5.23
C GLY A 657 12.02 -18.91 5.76
N GLU A 658 12.38 -18.10 6.76
CA GLU A 658 13.64 -18.29 7.51
C GLU A 658 13.71 -19.72 8.07
N ALA A 659 14.92 -20.29 8.06
CA ALA A 659 15.14 -21.66 8.50
C ALA A 659 14.64 -21.84 9.94
N ASP A 660 13.99 -22.97 10.22
CA ASP A 660 13.61 -23.30 11.59
C ASP A 660 14.87 -23.47 12.48
N THR A 661 14.68 -23.62 13.80
CA THR A 661 15.79 -23.82 14.75
C THR A 661 16.67 -25.05 14.46
N GLN A 662 16.33 -25.86 13.46
CA GLN A 662 17.09 -27.02 12.98
C GLN A 662 17.70 -26.81 11.58
N GLY A 663 17.59 -25.63 10.99
CA GLY A 663 18.17 -25.30 9.69
C GLY A 663 17.35 -25.76 8.48
N ASN A 664 16.14 -26.27 8.68
CA ASN A 664 15.31 -26.75 7.57
C ASN A 664 14.48 -25.61 6.96
N GLN A 665 14.85 -25.20 5.74
CA GLN A 665 13.97 -24.41 4.87
C GLN A 665 12.86 -25.33 4.35
N SER A 666 11.63 -25.09 4.77
CA SER A 666 10.56 -26.04 4.53
C SER A 666 10.04 -25.91 3.09
N VAL A 667 10.23 -26.96 2.29
CA VAL A 667 9.68 -27.12 0.93
C VAL A 667 8.36 -27.91 1.01
N THR A 668 7.34 -27.52 0.24
CA THR A 668 6.06 -28.25 0.26
C THR A 668 6.06 -29.35 -0.80
N VAL A 669 5.95 -30.60 -0.38
CA VAL A 669 5.79 -31.76 -1.26
C VAL A 669 4.37 -32.32 -1.12
N PHE A 670 3.72 -32.63 -2.23
CA PHE A 670 2.43 -33.31 -2.21
C PHE A 670 2.24 -34.25 -3.41
N GLU A 671 1.37 -35.24 -3.23
CA GLU A 671 1.11 -36.30 -4.21
C GLU A 671 -0.23 -36.07 -4.95
N MET A 672 -0.23 -36.27 -6.26
CA MET A 672 -1.39 -36.08 -7.18
C MET A 672 -1.88 -37.34 -7.88
#